data_AF-A0A7S2KT41-F1
#
_entry.id   AF-A0A7S2KT41-F1
#
_cell.length_a   1.000
_cell.length_b   1.000
_cell.length_c   1.000
_cell.angle_alpha   90.00
_cell.angle_beta   90.00
_cell.angle_gamma   90.00
#
_symmetry.space_group_name_H-M   'P 1'
#
loop_
_entity.id
_entity.type
_entity.pdbx_description
1 polymer ?
#
loop_
_entity_poly.entity_id
_entity_poly.type
_entity_poly.pdbx_seq_one_letter_code
_entity_poly.pdbx_strand_id
1 'polypeptide(L)'
;EWIDKGRSRFKFGDELENCNIRAREGMCESDEEGTRKMCLKSCNIYIEDGPTSTKKLSVEEAGGEEAIYQVCTQNRTAVETCRNYQDDTDVDGDFVVPKKKLEAGEMFPIMWREDGSQTTPYAFQVGLPPELTTELLNYCDELTMTDLFRDLVGENPIEAYETGQGPNGKFVTLADGNNWYAQRPEKKWESNMHWIGPADEKTHEEYIKVLAKGNLDAVLDGMGKYLGLDSLVAYHLTFLAVSHSEKGYIHRDTHSTGGSVYNIIIPLILDDEAVPELEMSDWWDESKTGSLKYQIGSASMMGDDAMHGTQACDYREKKGMRMAATVYVADINEANYKHITSSTLTQIFPLPDDDWLWAQRGRHWGDGASLKTDKGRETFTVSDHFIDCEERAEEGMCESDSAVTDKRATRKQCLKSCNVYEDDGGDEAWYVAEYDPEEEYEEWYYLTPFFDSHWDYSCVDSSDQCEDGAERGLCLTDPDHMKEIGCYRSCLFCFAADSRDLFSLGGQVQVLESDDDDANEREVPDPAEVLEVMMMTEQYLVNKVFVATDHEHVRLSCRNYSEKCAIWAAQGFCEDTRGEMGKSCPAACQDCLLIDYKNRCPIDEDTNVFDPGDMSAMFERILEECGEDTSLYSSDNLPAGGTHPFGEVTVISSPYDDMTPYLSKEDIQIKDEFSPLPWMLLVDGFLSDEECDKLVSFGNNTGYERSSEYSGDFDIDGTPTFTVSDDRTSLNTFCDEACSDDPIVQGVLKRMEAITGIPMTNYESLQLVRYEVGQFYKQHHDYSDTMEGTVPGHRILTFFMYMNDVEEGGGTKFQDLDYIAQPRKGSALIWPSVTDEEVETMDEWTYHEALAVEKGIKFGANAWIHLRDYQGAPEYC
;
A
#
# COMPACT_ATOMS: atom_id res chain seq x y z
N GLU A 1 12.36 26.56 -19.28
CA GLU A 1 11.46 26.91 -18.16
C GLU A 1 10.80 25.62 -17.72
N TRP A 2 11.37 24.95 -16.73
CA TRP A 2 10.85 23.69 -16.20
C TRP A 2 9.88 24.03 -15.07
N ILE A 3 8.63 23.61 -15.25
CA ILE A 3 7.52 23.81 -14.32
C ILE A 3 7.67 22.79 -13.18
N ASP A 4 7.65 23.34 -11.97
CA ASP A 4 7.68 22.68 -10.67
C ASP A 4 6.59 21.59 -10.58
N LYS A 5 7.00 20.31 -10.55
CA LYS A 5 6.12 19.19 -10.26
C LYS A 5 6.00 19.03 -8.74
N GLY A 6 5.10 19.81 -8.14
CA GLY A 6 4.32 19.38 -6.98
C GLY A 6 5.06 19.19 -5.64
N ARG A 7 6.12 19.95 -5.33
CA ARG A 7 6.53 20.12 -3.93
C ARG A 7 5.87 21.36 -3.35
N SER A 8 4.73 21.19 -2.67
CA SER A 8 4.16 22.27 -1.86
C SER A 8 5.18 22.70 -0.81
N ARG A 9 5.69 23.94 -0.90
CA ARG A 9 6.45 24.55 0.21
C ARG A 9 5.56 24.54 1.45
N PHE A 10 5.93 23.76 2.46
CA PHE A 10 5.36 23.87 3.78
C PHE A 10 5.64 25.30 4.30
N LYS A 11 4.62 25.99 4.81
CA LYS A 11 4.73 27.38 5.30
C LYS A 11 5.29 27.37 6.74
N PHE A 12 6.61 27.49 6.88
CA PHE A 12 7.28 27.61 8.18
C PHE A 12 7.22 29.04 8.76
N GLY A 13 6.01 29.56 8.96
CA GLY A 13 5.79 30.91 9.50
C GLY A 13 4.88 30.90 10.72
N ASP A 14 4.98 31.94 11.53
CA ASP A 14 3.92 32.25 12.49
C ASP A 14 2.63 32.55 11.72
N GLU A 15 1.57 31.83 12.02
CA GLU A 15 0.26 32.01 11.40
C GLU A 15 -0.52 33.15 12.05
N LEU A 16 -0.19 33.49 13.31
CA LEU A 16 -0.78 34.65 14.00
C LEU A 16 0.17 35.85 13.99
N GLU A 17 -0.37 37.03 13.68
CA GLU A 17 0.41 38.27 13.64
C GLU A 17 1.02 38.66 15.01
N ASN A 18 0.49 38.15 16.12
CA ASN A 18 0.91 38.50 17.49
C ASN A 18 1.78 37.44 18.18
N CYS A 19 2.27 36.45 17.45
CA CYS A 19 3.05 35.33 17.97
C CYS A 19 4.25 35.74 18.85
N ASN A 20 4.99 36.78 18.45
CA ASN A 20 6.13 37.32 19.22
C ASN A 20 5.75 37.87 20.61
N ILE A 21 4.50 38.33 20.79
CA ILE A 21 4.01 38.85 22.07
C ILE A 21 3.60 37.69 22.96
N ARG A 22 2.85 36.72 22.40
CA ARG A 22 2.38 35.52 23.12
C ARG A 22 3.56 34.68 23.63
N ALA A 23 4.60 34.54 22.82
CA ALA A 23 5.84 33.87 23.23
C ALA A 23 6.54 34.59 24.41
N ARG A 24 6.62 35.92 24.40
CA ARG A 24 7.19 36.69 25.53
C ARG A 24 6.37 36.63 26.82
N GLU A 25 5.08 36.31 26.70
CA GLU A 25 4.17 36.15 27.83
C GLU A 25 4.14 34.71 28.37
N GLY A 26 4.98 33.81 27.84
CA GLY A 26 5.08 32.40 28.28
C GLY A 26 3.91 31.54 27.80
N MET A 27 3.24 31.95 26.72
CA MET A 27 2.08 31.23 26.18
C MET A 27 2.48 30.05 25.29
N CYS A 28 3.76 29.91 24.95
CA CYS A 28 4.24 28.76 24.18
C CYS A 28 4.24 27.46 24.99
N GLU A 29 4.30 27.54 26.32
CA GLU A 29 4.22 26.39 27.23
C GLU A 29 2.84 26.26 27.91
N SER A 30 1.98 27.28 27.83
CA SER A 30 0.70 27.32 28.53
C SER A 30 -0.55 27.35 27.63
N ASP A 31 -0.36 27.51 26.32
CA ASP A 31 -1.42 27.51 25.30
C ASP A 31 -0.93 26.70 24.09
N GLU A 32 -0.96 25.36 24.23
CA GLU A 32 -0.43 24.42 23.23
C GLU A 32 -1.24 24.42 21.93
N GLU A 33 -2.57 24.49 22.05
CA GLU A 33 -3.48 24.35 20.91
C GLU A 33 -3.60 25.64 20.09
N GLY A 34 -3.48 26.81 20.74
CA GLY A 34 -3.53 28.11 20.08
C GLY A 34 -2.14 28.66 19.77
N THR A 35 -1.37 28.96 20.80
CA THR A 35 -0.09 29.67 20.63
C THR A 35 1.00 28.73 20.14
N ARG A 36 1.20 27.56 20.75
CA ARG A 36 2.29 26.65 20.37
C ARG A 36 2.12 26.13 18.93
N LYS A 37 0.92 25.70 18.53
CA LYS A 37 0.62 25.21 17.17
C LYS A 37 0.61 26.28 16.08
N MET A 38 0.14 27.51 16.36
CA MET A 38 0.01 28.55 15.32
C MET A 38 1.19 29.53 15.30
N CYS A 39 2.01 29.56 16.35
CA CYS A 39 3.20 30.39 16.46
C CYS A 39 4.48 29.57 16.36
N LEU A 40 4.50 28.70 15.37
CA LEU A 40 5.53 27.68 15.13
C LEU A 40 6.96 28.25 15.14
N LYS A 41 7.14 29.47 14.64
CA LYS A 41 8.41 30.18 14.63
C LYS A 41 8.67 30.93 15.94
N SER A 42 7.73 31.71 16.45
CA SER A 42 7.90 32.48 17.70
C SER A 42 7.97 31.61 18.95
N CYS A 43 7.42 30.40 18.92
CA CYS A 43 7.48 29.41 19.99
C CYS A 43 8.62 28.41 19.86
N ASN A 44 9.50 28.58 18.86
CA ASN A 44 10.62 27.68 18.58
C ASN A 44 10.18 26.21 18.46
N ILE A 45 9.01 25.95 17.87
CA ILE A 45 8.52 24.56 17.64
C ILE A 45 9.23 23.92 16.46
N TYR A 46 9.70 24.74 15.51
CA TYR A 46 10.63 24.34 14.46
C TYR A 46 11.97 25.06 14.61
N ILE A 47 13.00 24.40 14.11
CA ILE A 47 14.39 24.78 14.27
C ILE A 47 14.76 25.84 13.24
N GLU A 48 14.80 27.12 13.63
CA GLU A 48 15.59 28.16 12.91
C GLU A 48 17.08 28.12 13.32
N ASP A 49 17.46 27.28 14.28
CA ASP A 49 18.81 27.24 14.89
C ASP A 49 19.85 26.42 14.07
N GLY A 50 19.52 26.05 12.84
CA GLY A 50 20.51 25.62 11.85
C GLY A 50 21.47 26.76 11.47
N PRO A 51 22.49 26.51 10.63
CA PRO A 51 23.34 27.59 10.15
C PRO A 51 22.52 28.66 9.41
N THR A 52 22.39 29.86 10.00
CA THR A 52 21.67 31.01 9.42
C THR A 52 22.26 31.45 8.10
N SER A 53 23.58 31.28 7.96
CA SER A 53 24.26 31.47 6.70
C SER A 53 25.54 30.65 6.64
N THR A 54 25.83 30.14 5.44
CA THR A 54 27.12 29.59 5.08
C THR A 54 27.67 30.34 3.88
N LYS A 55 28.95 30.70 3.94
CA LYS A 55 29.60 31.43 2.84
C LYS A 55 31.06 31.03 2.72
N LYS A 56 31.50 30.78 1.48
CA LYS A 56 32.91 30.78 1.12
C LYS A 56 33.43 32.21 1.03
N LEU A 57 34.36 32.58 1.90
CA LEU A 57 35.00 33.90 1.91
C LEU A 57 36.04 33.99 0.78
N SER A 58 36.13 35.15 0.14
CA SER A 58 37.19 35.39 -0.86
C SER A 58 38.56 35.45 -0.19
N VAL A 59 39.61 35.13 -0.96
CA VAL A 59 41.02 35.15 -0.51
C VAL A 59 41.41 36.53 0.07
N GLU A 60 40.83 37.62 -0.45
CA GLU A 60 41.02 38.99 0.06
C GLU A 60 40.29 39.26 1.38
N GLU A 61 39.09 38.71 1.58
CA GLU A 61 38.32 38.80 2.84
C GLU A 61 38.91 37.91 3.96
N ALA A 62 39.56 36.81 3.59
CA ALA A 62 40.14 35.80 4.47
C ALA A 62 41.53 36.16 5.03
N GLY A 63 42.25 37.10 4.38
CA GLY A 63 43.59 37.54 4.81
C GLY A 63 44.69 36.48 4.71
N GLY A 64 44.55 35.47 3.83
CA GLY A 64 45.48 34.32 3.68
C GLY A 64 45.50 33.72 2.27
N GLU A 65 46.17 32.58 2.07
CA GLU A 65 46.26 31.85 0.77
C GLU A 65 45.23 30.71 0.60
N GLU A 66 44.55 30.29 1.67
CA GLU A 66 43.60 29.16 1.69
C GLU A 66 42.13 29.63 1.75
N ALA A 67 41.20 28.85 1.21
CA ALA A 67 39.76 29.15 1.25
C ALA A 67 39.22 29.03 2.69
N ILE A 68 38.50 30.06 3.15
CA ILE A 68 37.87 30.08 4.47
C ILE A 68 36.35 29.99 4.29
N TYR A 69 35.72 29.10 5.03
CA TYR A 69 34.27 28.91 5.07
C TYR A 69 33.73 29.46 6.38
N GLN A 70 32.82 30.42 6.30
CA GLN A 70 32.15 30.97 7.46
C GLN A 70 30.81 30.26 7.65
N VAL A 71 30.60 29.76 8.86
CA VAL A 71 29.34 29.15 9.31
C VAL A 71 28.81 30.02 10.45
N CYS A 72 27.67 30.64 10.24
CA CYS A 72 26.97 31.42 11.26
C CYS A 72 25.79 30.62 11.78
N THR A 73 25.63 30.57 13.10
CA THR A 73 24.48 29.94 13.75
C THR A 73 23.80 30.93 14.67
N GLN A 74 22.48 30.90 14.72
CA GLN A 74 21.70 31.64 15.69
C GLN A 74 21.37 30.70 16.83
N ASN A 75 21.64 31.12 18.06
CA ASN A 75 21.26 30.36 19.25
C ASN A 75 19.88 30.86 19.74
N ARG A 76 19.17 30.09 20.56
CA ARG A 76 17.87 30.42 21.23
C ARG A 76 17.78 31.83 21.88
N THR A 77 18.91 32.53 22.04
CA THR A 77 19.00 33.93 22.53
C THR A 77 19.04 35.00 21.42
N ALA A 78 18.84 34.62 20.14
CA ALA A 78 18.94 35.47 18.95
C ALA A 78 20.31 36.17 18.74
N VAL A 79 21.38 35.61 19.29
CA VAL A 79 22.76 36.06 19.05
C VAL A 79 23.38 35.18 17.97
N GLU A 80 23.66 35.77 16.81
CA GLU A 80 24.37 35.10 15.72
C GLU A 80 25.85 34.92 16.09
N THR A 81 26.32 33.67 16.05
CA THR A 81 27.71 33.29 16.30
C THR A 81 28.30 32.73 15.03
N CYS A 82 29.25 33.45 14.43
CA CYS A 82 29.94 33.00 13.23
C CYS A 82 31.31 32.39 13.58
N ARG A 83 31.58 31.21 13.03
CA ARG A 83 32.88 30.53 13.10
C ARG A 83 33.45 30.38 11.70
N ASN A 84 34.77 30.50 11.59
CA ASN A 84 35.49 30.34 10.33
C ASN A 84 36.25 29.02 10.37
N TYR A 85 36.08 28.23 9.30
CA TYR A 85 36.71 26.93 9.10
C TYR A 85 37.63 27.00 7.88
N GLN A 86 38.78 26.37 7.99
CA GLN A 86 39.67 26.13 6.85
C GLN A 86 39.36 24.74 6.30
N ASP A 87 39.29 24.63 4.98
CA ASP A 87 39.10 23.34 4.30
C ASP A 87 40.43 22.56 4.25
N ASP A 88 40.34 21.26 4.48
CA ASP A 88 41.43 20.32 4.28
C ASP A 88 41.44 19.88 2.82
N THR A 89 42.17 20.63 1.99
CA THR A 89 42.26 20.36 0.56
C THR A 89 43.04 19.09 0.21
N ASP A 90 43.71 18.48 1.20
CA ASP A 90 44.40 17.19 1.02
C ASP A 90 43.41 16.01 1.10
N VAL A 91 42.17 16.26 1.51
CA VAL A 91 41.09 15.26 1.57
C VAL A 91 40.25 15.33 0.29
N ASP A 92 40.26 14.23 -0.47
CA ASP A 92 39.46 14.05 -1.67
C ASP A 92 37.95 14.14 -1.37
N GLY A 93 37.18 14.66 -2.33
CA GLY A 93 35.73 14.82 -2.22
C GLY A 93 35.23 16.18 -2.70
N ASP A 94 33.91 16.31 -2.77
CA ASP A 94 33.22 17.51 -3.28
C ASP A 94 32.75 18.43 -2.15
N PHE A 95 32.76 17.94 -0.91
CA PHE A 95 32.35 18.66 0.28
C PHE A 95 33.53 19.18 1.10
N VAL A 96 33.28 20.25 1.86
CA VAL A 96 34.27 20.87 2.74
C VAL A 96 34.57 19.95 3.92
N VAL A 97 35.85 19.74 4.21
CA VAL A 97 36.31 18.96 5.37
C VAL A 97 37.09 19.89 6.29
N PRO A 98 36.66 20.12 7.54
CA PRO A 98 37.38 21.01 8.46
C PRO A 98 38.83 20.56 8.72
N LYS A 99 39.82 21.37 8.34
CA LYS A 99 41.26 21.14 8.57
C LYS A 99 41.63 21.00 10.03
N LYS A 100 40.91 21.72 10.91
CA LYS A 100 40.95 21.44 12.35
C LYS A 100 39.86 20.40 12.63
N LYS A 101 40.27 19.26 13.20
CA LYS A 101 39.35 18.23 13.67
C LYS A 101 38.28 18.85 14.60
N LEU A 102 37.03 18.49 14.33
CA LEU A 102 35.87 18.90 15.13
C LEU A 102 35.99 18.35 16.56
N GLU A 103 35.68 19.20 17.55
CA GLU A 103 35.60 18.74 18.94
C GLU A 103 34.37 17.84 19.14
N ALA A 104 34.33 17.04 20.21
CA ALA A 104 33.19 16.17 20.48
C ALA A 104 31.87 16.96 20.58
N GLY A 105 30.87 16.58 19.78
CA GLY A 105 29.58 17.27 19.66
C GLY A 105 29.62 18.57 18.85
N GLU A 106 30.77 18.96 18.29
CA GLU A 106 30.82 20.11 17.38
C GLU A 106 30.18 19.74 16.04
N MET A 107 29.14 20.49 15.69
CA MET A 107 28.34 20.34 14.48
C MET A 107 28.89 21.22 13.35
N PHE A 108 29.01 20.66 12.15
CA PHE A 108 29.44 21.38 10.95
C PHE A 108 28.56 20.97 9.76
N PRO A 109 27.86 21.90 9.09
CA PRO A 109 26.99 21.54 7.98
C PRO A 109 27.76 20.96 6.79
N ILE A 110 27.18 20.00 6.08
CA ILE A 110 27.78 19.47 4.86
C ILE A 110 27.61 20.49 3.74
N MET A 111 28.72 21.09 3.32
CA MET A 111 28.76 22.18 2.35
C MET A 111 29.57 21.82 1.11
N TRP A 112 29.11 22.27 -0.05
CA TRP A 112 29.81 22.17 -1.33
C TRP A 112 31.11 22.99 -1.30
N ARG A 113 32.22 22.36 -1.69
CA ARG A 113 33.54 23.01 -1.80
C ARG A 113 33.56 24.06 -2.92
N GLU A 114 32.72 23.92 -3.94
CA GLU A 114 32.63 24.87 -5.07
C GLU A 114 32.23 26.27 -4.59
N ASP A 115 31.07 26.39 -3.94
CA ASP A 115 30.39 27.65 -3.64
C ASP A 115 30.11 27.90 -2.14
N GLY A 116 30.28 26.90 -1.28
CA GLY A 116 29.99 26.96 0.16
C GLY A 116 28.49 26.88 0.50
N SER A 117 27.65 26.49 -0.46
CA SER A 117 26.24 26.19 -0.23
C SER A 117 26.07 24.85 0.51
N GLN A 118 24.98 24.70 1.24
CA GLN A 118 24.64 23.45 1.94
C GLN A 118 23.86 22.52 1.02
N THR A 119 24.01 21.20 1.20
CA THR A 119 23.20 20.20 0.49
C THR A 119 21.75 20.19 0.97
N THR A 120 21.56 20.28 2.29
CA THR A 120 20.28 20.38 2.99
C THR A 120 20.52 21.04 4.36
N PRO A 121 19.51 21.71 4.95
CA PRO A 121 19.60 22.21 6.33
C PRO A 121 19.82 21.12 7.40
N TYR A 122 19.61 19.84 7.05
CA TYR A 122 19.59 18.73 8.01
C TYR A 122 20.73 17.72 7.85
N ALA A 123 21.82 18.10 7.15
CA ALA A 123 22.98 17.23 6.97
C ALA A 123 24.27 17.83 7.55
N PHE A 124 24.94 17.06 8.41
CA PHE A 124 26.07 17.55 9.20
C PHE A 124 27.21 16.55 9.29
N GLN A 125 28.44 17.07 9.39
CA GLN A 125 29.57 16.39 10.01
C GLN A 125 29.56 16.72 11.51
N VAL A 126 29.78 15.72 12.36
CA VAL A 126 29.75 15.87 13.81
C VAL A 126 31.01 15.29 14.44
N GLY A 127 31.72 16.10 15.23
CA GLY A 127 32.92 15.63 15.93
C GLY A 127 32.59 14.56 16.97
N LEU A 128 33.37 13.48 16.98
CA LEU A 128 33.16 12.34 17.88
C LEU A 128 34.17 12.31 19.02
N PRO A 129 33.76 11.87 20.23
CA PRO A 129 34.69 11.50 21.28
C PRO A 129 35.65 10.40 20.80
N PRO A 130 36.97 10.52 21.03
CA PRO A 130 37.94 9.50 20.64
C PRO A 130 37.65 8.11 21.22
N GLU A 131 37.07 8.07 22.43
CA GLU A 131 36.64 6.85 23.10
C GLU A 131 35.47 6.15 22.39
N LEU A 132 34.58 6.87 21.70
CA LEU A 132 33.37 6.29 21.10
C LEU A 132 33.68 5.24 20.04
N THR A 133 34.46 5.63 19.02
CA THR A 133 34.88 4.72 17.96
C THR A 133 35.69 3.54 18.51
N THR A 134 36.53 3.80 19.53
CA THR A 134 37.36 2.77 20.15
C THR A 134 36.49 1.74 20.89
N GLU A 135 35.53 2.18 21.68
CA GLU A 135 34.63 1.30 22.44
C GLU A 135 33.70 0.51 21.53
N LEU A 136 33.16 1.12 20.47
CA LEU A 136 32.35 0.44 19.47
C LEU A 136 33.15 -0.66 18.74
N LEU A 137 34.37 -0.35 18.30
CA LEU A 137 35.21 -1.33 17.62
C LEU A 137 35.63 -2.48 18.55
N ASN A 138 36.03 -2.16 19.79
CA ASN A 138 36.35 -3.18 20.79
C ASN A 138 35.14 -4.09 21.07
N TYR A 139 33.95 -3.52 21.17
CA TYR A 139 32.73 -4.29 21.35
C TYR A 139 32.48 -5.25 20.19
N CYS A 140 32.58 -4.76 18.94
CA CYS A 140 32.46 -5.62 17.75
C CYS A 140 33.50 -6.74 17.72
N ASP A 141 34.74 -6.47 18.11
CA ASP A 141 35.82 -7.46 18.15
C ASP A 141 35.59 -8.49 19.27
N GLU A 142 35.19 -8.07 20.47
CA GLU A 142 34.86 -8.94 21.60
C GLU A 142 33.68 -9.87 21.29
N LEU A 143 32.67 -9.36 20.56
CA LEU A 143 31.52 -10.13 20.10
C LEU A 143 31.83 -11.08 18.94
N THR A 144 33.03 -11.00 18.34
CA THR A 144 33.41 -11.63 17.06
C THR A 144 32.59 -11.13 15.85
N MET A 145 31.90 -10.00 16.00
CA MET A 145 31.09 -9.38 14.96
C MET A 145 31.94 -8.91 13.78
N THR A 146 33.15 -8.39 14.05
CA THR A 146 34.09 -7.98 12.99
C THR A 146 34.49 -9.16 12.09
N ASP A 147 34.67 -10.35 12.68
CA ASP A 147 34.99 -11.56 11.92
C ASP A 147 33.77 -12.07 11.13
N LEU A 148 32.57 -11.99 11.72
CA LEU A 148 31.33 -12.27 11.00
C LEU A 148 31.14 -11.34 9.80
N PHE A 149 31.38 -10.04 9.95
CA PHE A 149 31.33 -9.10 8.83
C PHE A 149 32.35 -9.45 7.75
N ARG A 150 33.59 -9.82 8.11
CA ARG A 150 34.61 -10.25 7.12
C ARG A 150 34.15 -11.47 6.32
N ASP A 151 33.44 -12.40 6.95
CA ASP A 151 32.86 -13.56 6.27
C ASP A 151 31.71 -13.16 5.34
N LEU A 152 30.76 -12.37 5.83
CA LEU A 152 29.58 -11.89 5.09
C LEU A 152 29.95 -11.02 3.88
N VAL A 153 30.89 -10.10 4.02
CA VAL A 153 31.35 -9.26 2.89
C VAL A 153 32.40 -9.99 2.04
N GLY A 154 32.76 -11.22 2.38
CA GLY A 154 33.84 -11.97 1.77
C GLY A 154 33.35 -13.28 1.15
N GLU A 155 33.54 -14.37 1.88
CA GLU A 155 33.41 -15.74 1.38
C GLU A 155 31.95 -16.22 1.38
N ASN A 156 31.13 -15.76 2.35
CA ASN A 156 29.77 -16.27 2.56
C ASN A 156 28.73 -15.13 2.73
N PRO A 157 28.43 -14.34 1.69
CA PRO A 157 27.37 -13.34 1.75
C PRO A 157 25.98 -13.97 1.90
N ILE A 158 25.10 -13.32 2.67
CA ILE A 158 23.65 -13.63 2.66
C ILE A 158 23.11 -13.34 1.26
N GLU A 159 22.13 -14.10 0.77
CA GLU A 159 21.51 -13.83 -0.53
C GLU A 159 20.66 -12.55 -0.48
N ALA A 160 20.82 -11.68 -1.47
CA ALA A 160 19.95 -10.52 -1.63
C ALA A 160 18.57 -10.99 -2.14
N TYR A 161 17.50 -10.38 -1.65
CA TYR A 161 16.13 -10.69 -2.05
C TYR A 161 15.67 -9.83 -3.24
N GLU A 162 14.68 -10.33 -4.00
CA GLU A 162 14.08 -9.62 -5.14
C GLU A 162 13.06 -8.57 -4.65
N THR A 163 12.83 -7.54 -5.48
CA THR A 163 11.94 -6.40 -5.15
C THR A 163 10.55 -6.89 -4.72
N GLY A 164 10.11 -6.49 -3.53
CA GLY A 164 8.79 -6.86 -2.97
C GLY A 164 8.74 -8.12 -2.11
N GLN A 165 9.85 -8.87 -1.95
CA GLN A 165 9.87 -10.11 -1.17
C GLN A 165 10.22 -9.93 0.33
N GLY A 166 10.55 -8.72 0.79
CA GLY A 166 10.92 -8.42 2.18
C GLY A 166 12.36 -8.81 2.55
N PRO A 167 12.94 -8.26 3.63
CA PRO A 167 14.34 -8.49 3.99
C PRO A 167 14.66 -9.97 4.26
N ASN A 168 15.63 -10.51 3.52
CA ASN A 168 16.23 -11.81 3.79
C ASN A 168 17.39 -11.63 4.79
N GLY A 169 17.27 -12.26 5.94
CA GLY A 169 18.24 -12.16 7.03
C GLY A 169 18.25 -13.40 7.90
N LYS A 170 19.19 -13.43 8.85
CA LYS A 170 19.47 -14.60 9.68
C LYS A 170 19.77 -14.19 11.11
N PHE A 171 19.13 -14.87 12.05
CA PHE A 171 19.48 -14.78 13.47
C PHE A 171 20.86 -15.38 13.72
N VAL A 172 21.65 -14.65 14.48
CA VAL A 172 23.02 -15.01 14.86
C VAL A 172 23.23 -14.72 16.33
N THR A 173 23.65 -15.72 17.08
CA THR A 173 24.08 -15.55 18.48
C THR A 173 25.58 -15.26 18.50
N LEU A 174 25.96 -14.13 19.09
CA LEU A 174 27.36 -13.69 19.18
C LEU A 174 27.99 -14.11 20.52
N ALA A 175 29.26 -13.74 20.74
CA ALA A 175 30.05 -14.22 21.88
C ALA A 175 29.52 -13.77 23.26
N ASP A 176 28.65 -12.75 23.30
CA ASP A 176 27.93 -12.32 24.51
C ASP A 176 26.73 -13.23 24.86
N GLY A 177 26.35 -14.14 23.96
CA GLY A 177 25.17 -14.98 24.12
C GLY A 177 23.85 -14.26 23.87
N ASN A 178 23.90 -13.06 23.30
CA ASN A 178 22.71 -12.31 22.88
C ASN A 178 22.37 -12.57 21.41
N ASN A 179 21.14 -12.28 21.03
CA ASN A 179 20.62 -12.53 19.70
C ASN A 179 20.73 -11.29 18.82
N TRP A 180 21.36 -11.46 17.68
CA TRP A 180 21.55 -10.44 16.67
C TRP A 180 20.92 -10.90 15.35
N TYR A 181 20.64 -9.96 14.45
CA TYR A 181 20.05 -10.26 13.15
C TYR A 181 20.92 -9.67 12.05
N ALA A 182 21.48 -10.55 11.22
CA ALA A 182 22.28 -10.19 10.06
C ALA A 182 21.39 -10.17 8.82
N GLN A 183 21.39 -9.07 8.07
CA GLN A 183 20.55 -8.90 6.89
C GLN A 183 21.31 -8.27 5.73
N ARG A 184 20.85 -8.55 4.51
CA ARG A 184 21.34 -7.94 3.26
C ARG A 184 20.22 -7.12 2.61
N PRO A 185 20.49 -5.96 1.99
CA PRO A 185 19.45 -5.18 1.34
C PRO A 185 18.82 -5.90 0.16
N GLU A 186 17.67 -5.37 -0.24
CA GLU A 186 17.04 -5.67 -1.52
C GLU A 186 18.03 -5.48 -2.67
N LYS A 187 17.89 -6.27 -3.72
CA LYS A 187 18.76 -6.24 -4.90
C LYS A 187 18.47 -5.03 -5.81
N LYS A 188 18.60 -3.82 -5.28
CA LYS A 188 18.48 -2.55 -6.04
C LYS A 188 19.75 -2.19 -6.81
N TRP A 189 20.92 -2.59 -6.31
CA TRP A 189 22.22 -2.45 -6.98
C TRP A 189 23.15 -3.59 -6.59
N GLU A 190 24.23 -3.82 -7.33
CA GLU A 190 25.17 -4.89 -7.01
C GLU A 190 26.06 -4.51 -5.82
N SER A 191 25.77 -5.07 -4.64
CA SER A 191 26.58 -4.84 -3.43
C SER A 191 26.54 -6.00 -2.47
N ASN A 192 27.65 -6.22 -1.74
CA ASN A 192 27.72 -7.17 -0.62
C ASN A 192 27.63 -6.46 0.74
N MET A 193 26.96 -5.32 0.79
CA MET A 193 26.67 -4.62 2.04
C MET A 193 25.78 -5.47 2.94
N HIS A 194 26.12 -5.55 4.22
CA HIS A 194 25.31 -6.23 5.22
C HIS A 194 25.13 -5.34 6.44
N TRP A 195 24.00 -5.52 7.11
CA TRP A 195 23.70 -4.92 8.42
C TRP A 195 23.61 -6.01 9.47
N ILE A 196 24.05 -5.69 10.69
CA ILE A 196 23.83 -6.49 11.89
C ILE A 196 23.23 -5.58 12.96
N GLY A 197 21.98 -5.86 13.32
CA GLY A 197 21.24 -5.12 14.35
C GLY A 197 20.84 -6.02 15.52
N PRO A 198 20.46 -5.46 16.67
CA PRO A 198 19.83 -6.21 17.76
C PRO A 198 18.64 -7.01 17.25
N ALA A 199 18.46 -8.24 17.74
CA ALA A 199 17.25 -9.00 17.43
C ALA A 199 16.11 -8.69 18.40
N ASP A 200 16.42 -8.26 19.62
CA ASP A 200 15.50 -8.05 20.73
C ASP A 200 15.94 -6.87 21.62
N GLU A 201 15.06 -6.48 22.54
CA GLU A 201 15.28 -5.35 23.45
C GLU A 201 16.50 -5.54 24.33
N LYS A 202 16.70 -6.73 24.90
CA LYS A 202 17.86 -7.01 25.75
C LYS A 202 19.18 -6.73 25.01
N THR A 203 19.28 -7.15 23.75
CA THR A 203 20.48 -6.92 22.93
C THR A 203 20.65 -5.43 22.60
N HIS A 204 19.54 -4.72 22.35
CA HIS A 204 19.54 -3.28 22.12
C HIS A 204 20.03 -2.51 23.35
N GLU A 205 19.59 -2.89 24.55
CA GLU A 205 20.01 -2.31 25.83
C GLU A 205 21.51 -2.51 26.12
N GLU A 206 22.08 -3.67 25.77
CA GLU A 206 23.53 -3.87 25.85
C GLU A 206 24.30 -2.96 24.90
N TYR A 207 23.76 -2.69 23.71
CA TYR A 207 24.37 -1.76 22.76
C TYR A 207 24.30 -0.30 23.28
N ILE A 208 23.18 0.13 23.87
CA ILE A 208 23.06 1.46 24.51
C ILE A 208 24.18 1.67 25.56
N LYS A 209 24.51 0.66 26.37
CA LYS A 209 25.60 0.73 27.37
C LYS A 209 26.97 0.98 26.74
N VAL A 210 27.23 0.44 25.55
CA VAL A 210 28.47 0.68 24.80
C VAL A 210 28.53 2.13 24.32
N LEU A 211 27.41 2.68 23.83
CA LEU A 211 27.32 4.09 23.45
C LEU A 211 27.55 5.02 24.66
N ALA A 212 27.02 4.65 25.84
CA ALA A 212 27.26 5.36 27.09
C ALA A 212 28.74 5.35 27.50
N LYS A 213 29.39 4.19 27.43
CA LYS A 213 30.83 4.02 27.72
C LYS A 213 31.69 4.82 26.74
N GLY A 214 31.28 4.86 25.47
CA GLY A 214 31.86 5.67 24.41
C GLY A 214 31.57 7.17 24.51
N ASN A 215 30.86 7.63 25.55
CA ASN A 215 30.56 9.05 25.78
C ASN A 215 29.74 9.70 24.64
N LEU A 216 28.82 8.95 24.03
CA LEU A 216 27.88 9.49 23.03
C LEU A 216 27.06 10.68 23.58
N ASP A 217 26.91 10.80 24.91
CA ASP A 217 26.33 11.98 25.58
C ASP A 217 26.90 13.31 25.06
N ALA A 218 28.20 13.38 24.76
CA ALA A 218 28.81 14.61 24.25
C ALA A 218 28.30 14.99 22.85
N VAL A 219 27.99 13.97 22.03
CA VAL A 219 27.41 14.15 20.69
C VAL A 219 25.94 14.58 20.81
N LEU A 220 25.15 13.90 21.64
CA LEU A 220 23.75 14.26 21.89
C LEU A 220 23.63 15.68 22.49
N ASP A 221 24.54 16.06 23.37
CA ASP A 221 24.59 17.40 23.97
C ASP A 221 24.96 18.49 22.98
N GLY A 222 25.94 18.23 22.11
CA GLY A 222 26.28 19.13 21.02
C GLY A 222 25.12 19.31 20.05
N MET A 223 24.54 18.20 19.61
CA MET A 223 23.43 18.15 18.66
C MET A 223 22.18 18.84 19.21
N GLY A 224 21.70 18.45 20.39
CA GLY A 224 20.49 18.99 20.96
C GLY A 224 20.59 20.49 21.28
N LYS A 225 21.77 20.98 21.69
CA LYS A 225 22.00 22.43 21.85
C LYS A 225 22.11 23.19 20.54
N TYR A 226 22.76 22.58 19.54
CA TYR A 226 22.95 23.21 18.23
C TYR A 226 21.63 23.31 17.48
N LEU A 227 20.85 22.25 17.48
CA LEU A 227 19.55 22.15 16.81
C LEU A 227 18.40 22.66 17.66
N GLY A 228 18.63 23.00 18.93
CA GLY A 228 17.58 23.49 19.81
C GLY A 228 16.49 22.45 20.08
N LEU A 229 16.86 21.18 20.28
CA LEU A 229 15.95 20.08 20.63
C LEU A 229 15.70 20.05 22.13
N ASP A 230 14.52 19.57 22.54
CA ASP A 230 14.13 19.51 23.95
C ASP A 230 14.59 18.22 24.61
N SER A 231 14.59 17.13 23.84
CA SER A 231 15.01 15.81 24.33
C SER A 231 15.57 14.95 23.19
N LEU A 232 16.32 13.90 23.52
CA LEU A 232 16.87 12.98 22.53
C LEU A 232 16.92 11.54 23.04
N VAL A 233 16.63 10.61 22.14
CA VAL A 233 16.79 9.17 22.35
C VAL A 233 17.44 8.51 21.14
N ALA A 234 18.51 7.74 21.37
CA ALA A 234 18.98 6.71 20.44
C ALA A 234 18.04 5.48 20.47
N TYR A 235 17.34 5.19 19.37
CA TYR A 235 16.25 4.18 19.35
C TYR A 235 16.42 3.09 18.28
N HIS A 236 17.14 3.34 17.19
CA HIS A 236 17.39 2.35 16.15
C HIS A 236 18.90 2.24 15.90
N LEU A 237 19.46 1.06 16.18
CA LEU A 237 20.90 0.82 16.32
C LEU A 237 21.34 -0.31 15.39
N THR A 238 22.40 -0.10 14.62
CA THR A 238 22.87 -1.10 13.66
C THR A 238 24.36 -0.94 13.39
N PHE A 239 25.05 -2.03 13.06
CA PHE A 239 26.36 -2.00 12.42
C PHE A 239 26.22 -2.35 10.94
N LEU A 240 27.04 -1.75 10.09
CA LEU A 240 27.09 -2.08 8.67
C LEU A 240 28.51 -2.26 8.19
N ALA A 241 28.70 -3.16 7.23
CA ALA A 241 29.95 -3.33 6.54
C ALA A 241 29.74 -3.63 5.06
N VAL A 242 30.73 -3.25 4.25
CA VAL A 242 30.75 -3.53 2.82
C VAL A 242 32.19 -3.60 2.32
N SER A 243 32.44 -4.54 1.41
CA SER A 243 33.74 -4.64 0.70
C SER A 243 33.59 -4.42 -0.80
N HIS A 244 32.38 -4.60 -1.36
CA HIS A 244 32.07 -4.35 -2.75
C HIS A 244 30.70 -3.70 -2.89
N SER A 245 30.65 -2.61 -3.62
CA SER A 245 29.42 -1.95 -4.02
C SER A 245 29.65 -1.32 -5.39
N GLU A 246 28.78 -1.62 -6.35
CA GLU A 246 28.44 -0.65 -7.37
C GLU A 246 27.83 0.59 -6.71
N LYS A 247 27.77 1.69 -7.46
CA LYS A 247 27.22 2.96 -6.96
C LYS A 247 25.86 2.72 -6.30
N GLY A 248 25.76 3.03 -5.01
CA GLY A 248 24.58 2.74 -4.21
C GLY A 248 23.38 3.59 -4.61
N TYR A 249 22.19 3.06 -4.35
CA TYR A 249 20.95 3.80 -4.57
C TYR A 249 20.87 5.00 -3.60
N ILE A 250 20.71 6.21 -4.15
CA ILE A 250 20.54 7.43 -3.35
C ILE A 250 19.10 7.46 -2.81
N HIS A 251 18.97 7.55 -1.50
CA HIS A 251 17.70 7.56 -0.77
C HIS A 251 17.74 8.57 0.38
N ARG A 252 16.62 8.70 1.09
CA ARG A 252 16.50 9.44 2.34
C ARG A 252 16.01 8.50 3.42
N ASP A 253 16.53 8.66 4.63
CA ASP A 253 16.14 7.85 5.80
C ASP A 253 14.89 8.40 6.47
N THR A 254 14.70 9.72 6.44
CA THR A 254 13.61 10.43 7.09
C THR A 254 13.11 11.58 6.23
N HIS A 255 11.83 11.90 6.39
CA HIS A 255 11.16 13.01 5.72
C HIS A 255 10.03 13.54 6.61
N SER A 256 9.81 14.85 6.57
CA SER A 256 8.68 15.50 7.27
C SER A 256 8.62 15.23 8.79
N THR A 257 9.77 15.04 9.44
CA THR A 257 9.82 14.95 10.91
C THR A 257 9.99 16.30 11.57
N GLY A 258 10.31 17.35 10.79
CA GLY A 258 10.53 18.70 11.30
C GLY A 258 11.97 18.92 11.76
N GLY A 259 12.91 18.09 11.28
CA GLY A 259 14.31 18.16 11.70
C GLY A 259 14.55 17.64 13.11
N SER A 260 13.74 16.69 13.58
CA SER A 260 13.83 16.11 14.92
C SER A 260 14.33 14.68 14.92
N VAL A 261 14.60 14.09 13.75
CA VAL A 261 15.08 12.71 13.57
C VAL A 261 16.33 12.71 12.71
N TYR A 262 17.36 11.99 13.15
CA TYR A 262 18.65 11.92 12.45
C TYR A 262 19.25 10.51 12.53
N ASN A 263 19.89 10.08 11.46
CA ASN A 263 20.77 8.92 11.43
C ASN A 263 22.23 9.38 11.56
N ILE A 264 22.93 8.95 12.62
CA ILE A 264 24.34 9.23 12.85
C ILE A 264 25.18 8.03 12.36
N ILE A 265 25.93 8.25 11.29
CA ILE A 265 26.85 7.27 10.70
C ILE A 265 28.26 7.49 11.27
N ILE A 266 28.72 6.54 12.07
CA ILE A 266 30.00 6.55 12.80
C ILE A 266 30.99 5.60 12.11
N PRO A 267 32.01 6.11 11.40
CA PRO A 267 33.02 5.28 10.78
C PRO A 267 33.88 4.54 11.83
N LEU A 268 34.05 3.23 11.67
CA LEU A 268 34.83 2.37 12.56
C LEU A 268 36.09 1.81 11.88
N ILE A 269 35.92 1.28 10.67
CA ILE A 269 37.00 0.75 9.83
C ILE A 269 36.91 1.43 8.48
N LEU A 270 37.99 2.07 8.07
CA LEU A 270 38.15 2.68 6.75
C LEU A 270 39.33 2.04 6.04
N ASP A 271 39.32 2.12 4.73
CA ASP A 271 40.43 1.67 3.91
C ASP A 271 41.30 2.87 3.49
N ASP A 272 42.63 2.74 3.65
CA ASP A 272 43.58 3.84 3.42
C ASP A 272 43.61 4.34 1.96
N GLU A 273 43.17 3.51 1.01
CA GLU A 273 43.11 3.84 -0.43
C GLU A 273 41.66 4.08 -0.90
N ALA A 274 40.70 4.16 0.01
CA ALA A 274 39.32 4.36 -0.37
C ALA A 274 39.13 5.73 -1.06
N VAL A 275 38.29 5.75 -2.09
CA VAL A 275 37.65 6.98 -2.56
C VAL A 275 36.68 7.51 -1.49
N PRO A 276 36.20 8.76 -1.59
CA PRO A 276 35.11 9.26 -0.74
C PRO A 276 33.94 8.27 -0.63
N GLU A 277 33.54 7.92 0.59
CA GLU A 277 32.65 6.79 0.87
C GLU A 277 31.16 7.11 0.76
N LEU A 278 30.77 8.34 1.12
CA LEU A 278 29.38 8.77 1.14
C LEU A 278 29.10 9.61 -0.10
N GLU A 279 28.06 9.25 -0.84
CA GLU A 279 27.54 10.06 -1.92
C GLU A 279 26.30 10.81 -1.46
N MET A 280 26.14 12.05 -1.89
CA MET A 280 24.98 12.89 -1.58
C MET A 280 24.54 13.69 -2.80
N SER A 281 23.24 13.97 -2.88
CA SER A 281 22.68 14.91 -3.86
C SER A 281 22.14 16.17 -3.19
N ASP A 282 22.11 17.27 -3.93
CA ASP A 282 21.52 18.52 -3.45
C ASP A 282 19.99 18.38 -3.31
N TRP A 283 19.41 18.96 -2.25
CA TRP A 283 17.96 18.93 -2.02
C TRP A 283 17.18 19.58 -3.16
N TRP A 284 17.71 20.66 -3.74
CA TRP A 284 17.03 21.47 -4.76
C TRP A 284 17.32 21.01 -6.19
N ASP A 285 18.40 20.25 -6.37
CA ASP A 285 18.85 19.75 -7.66
C ASP A 285 19.47 18.36 -7.49
N GLU A 286 18.63 17.33 -7.64
CA GLU A 286 19.06 15.92 -7.54
C GLU A 286 20.10 15.55 -8.60
N SER A 287 20.29 16.36 -9.65
CA SER A 287 21.36 16.16 -10.63
C SER A 287 22.73 16.61 -10.14
N LYS A 288 22.77 17.47 -9.11
CA LYS A 288 24.00 17.91 -8.45
C LYS A 288 24.38 16.90 -7.37
N THR A 289 25.23 15.94 -7.74
CA THR A 289 25.75 14.89 -6.85
C THR A 289 27.20 15.13 -6.48
N GLY A 290 27.59 14.80 -5.26
CA GLY A 290 28.94 14.94 -4.74
C GLY A 290 29.26 13.87 -3.71
N SER A 291 30.52 13.80 -3.31
CA SER A 291 31.01 12.75 -2.42
C SER A 291 31.78 13.29 -1.22
N LEU A 292 31.52 12.72 -0.04
CA LEU A 292 32.16 13.03 1.24
C LEU A 292 33.06 11.87 1.66
N LYS A 293 34.30 12.20 2.01
CA LYS A 293 35.26 11.25 2.57
C LYS A 293 35.06 11.13 4.07
N TYR A 294 34.87 9.91 4.56
CA TYR A 294 34.78 9.62 5.99
C TYR A 294 36.11 9.86 6.69
N GLN A 295 36.02 10.28 7.95
CA GLN A 295 37.18 10.51 8.80
C GLN A 295 36.97 9.89 10.17
N ILE A 296 37.97 9.16 10.67
CA ILE A 296 37.90 8.61 12.03
C ILE A 296 37.86 9.74 13.07
N GLY A 297 36.79 9.72 13.87
CA GLY A 297 36.48 10.75 14.86
C GLY A 297 35.60 11.89 14.34
N SER A 298 35.00 11.73 13.16
CA SER A 298 33.88 12.55 12.69
C SER A 298 32.78 11.61 12.18
N ALA A 299 31.52 11.87 12.55
CA ALA A 299 30.35 11.17 12.02
C ALA A 299 29.69 12.00 10.92
N SER A 300 29.00 11.32 10.02
CA SER A 300 28.06 11.96 9.09
C SER A 300 26.66 11.78 9.64
N MET A 301 25.88 12.86 9.73
CA MET A 301 24.55 12.86 10.31
C MET A 301 23.52 13.30 9.28
N MET A 302 22.53 12.45 9.02
CA MET A 302 21.51 12.60 7.98
C MET A 302 20.13 12.79 8.62
N GLY A 303 19.53 13.95 8.46
CA GLY A 303 18.15 14.24 8.86
C GLY A 303 17.20 14.30 7.67
N ASP A 304 16.12 15.06 7.81
CA ASP A 304 15.07 15.17 6.78
C ASP A 304 15.66 15.49 5.39
N ASP A 305 15.20 14.72 4.40
CA ASP A 305 15.61 14.70 2.98
C ASP A 305 17.09 14.91 2.68
N ALA A 306 17.97 14.49 3.59
CA ALA A 306 19.37 14.31 3.29
C ALA A 306 19.53 13.11 2.34
N MET A 307 19.41 13.38 1.03
CA MET A 307 19.54 12.38 -0.02
C MET A 307 20.98 11.88 -0.07
N HIS A 308 21.18 10.61 0.25
CA HIS A 308 22.51 10.01 0.36
C HIS A 308 22.54 8.55 -0.08
N GLY A 309 23.74 8.08 -0.38
CA GLY A 309 23.99 6.74 -0.86
C GLY A 309 25.43 6.34 -0.63
N THR A 310 25.71 5.07 -0.87
CA THR A 310 27.04 4.53 -0.69
C THR A 310 27.84 4.64 -1.99
N GLN A 311 29.00 5.29 -1.97
CA GLN A 311 29.84 5.39 -3.16
C GLN A 311 30.44 4.03 -3.54
N ALA A 312 30.68 3.86 -4.84
CA ALA A 312 31.24 2.64 -5.41
C ALA A 312 32.61 2.30 -4.78
N CYS A 313 32.81 1.02 -4.45
CA CYS A 313 34.05 0.52 -3.87
C CYS A 313 34.30 -0.95 -4.21
N ASP A 314 35.58 -1.35 -4.24
CA ASP A 314 35.98 -2.76 -4.27
C ASP A 314 37.27 -2.97 -3.48
N TYR A 315 37.15 -3.64 -2.33
CA TYR A 315 38.24 -3.99 -1.42
C TYR A 315 38.49 -5.49 -1.37
N ARG A 316 37.79 -6.28 -2.21
CA ARG A 316 37.81 -7.75 -2.14
C ARG A 316 39.20 -8.33 -2.38
N GLU A 317 39.97 -7.79 -3.32
CA GLU A 317 41.33 -8.27 -3.63
C GLU A 317 42.27 -8.25 -2.42
N LYS A 318 42.13 -7.24 -1.56
CA LYS A 318 42.93 -7.06 -0.34
C LYS A 318 42.27 -7.65 0.92
N LYS A 319 41.11 -8.28 0.77
CA LYS A 319 40.26 -8.73 1.90
C LYS A 319 39.96 -7.59 2.89
N GLY A 320 39.82 -6.37 2.38
CA GLY A 320 39.47 -5.18 3.14
C GLY A 320 37.95 -5.01 3.24
N MET A 321 37.52 -4.13 4.14
CA MET A 321 36.12 -3.68 4.25
C MET A 321 36.07 -2.28 4.85
N ARG A 322 34.99 -1.54 4.57
CA ARG A 322 34.59 -0.41 5.41
C ARG A 322 33.50 -0.86 6.36
N MET A 323 33.56 -0.37 7.59
CA MET A 323 32.59 -0.67 8.65
C MET A 323 32.18 0.60 9.38
N ALA A 324 30.88 0.75 9.64
CA ALA A 324 30.32 1.86 10.39
C ALA A 324 29.27 1.37 11.39
N ALA A 325 29.07 2.11 12.46
CA ALA A 325 27.88 2.03 13.30
C ALA A 325 26.88 3.11 12.86
N THR A 326 25.60 2.79 12.84
CA THR A 326 24.51 3.74 12.58
C THR A 326 23.62 3.83 13.80
N VAL A 327 23.40 5.06 14.26
CA VAL A 327 22.61 5.36 15.46
C VAL A 327 21.55 6.38 15.09
N TYR A 328 20.29 5.92 15.03
CA TYR A 328 19.15 6.80 14.83
C TYR A 328 18.77 7.43 16.15
N VAL A 329 18.61 8.75 16.11
CA VAL A 329 18.29 9.60 17.25
C VAL A 329 17.06 10.44 16.94
N ALA A 330 16.16 10.59 17.91
CA ALA A 330 14.95 11.39 17.75
C ALA A 330 14.61 12.20 19.00
N ASP A 331 14.04 13.39 18.80
CA ASP A 331 13.25 14.10 19.81
C ASP A 331 11.77 13.71 19.65
N ILE A 332 11.36 12.63 20.31
CA ILE A 332 10.02 12.04 20.13
C ILE A 332 8.95 12.96 20.71
N ASN A 333 7.95 13.29 19.89
CA ASN A 333 6.80 14.10 20.29
C ASN A 333 5.55 13.73 19.47
N GLU A 334 4.41 14.31 19.83
CA GLU A 334 3.11 14.02 19.20
C GLU A 334 3.08 14.31 17.69
N ALA A 335 3.91 15.24 17.22
CA ALA A 335 3.96 15.62 15.82
C ALA A 335 4.76 14.65 14.95
N ASN A 336 5.68 13.86 15.52
CA ASN A 336 6.60 13.03 14.74
C ASN A 336 6.56 11.52 15.03
N TYR A 337 5.99 11.06 16.15
CA TYR A 337 6.12 9.66 16.56
C TYR A 337 5.56 8.66 15.53
N LYS A 338 4.41 8.98 14.89
CA LYS A 338 3.83 8.13 13.83
C LYS A 338 4.73 8.03 12.60
N HIS A 339 5.41 9.11 12.24
CA HIS A 339 6.37 9.10 11.13
C HIS A 339 7.59 8.25 11.49
N ILE A 340 8.04 8.31 12.74
CA ILE A 340 9.15 7.48 13.23
C ILE A 340 8.75 5.99 13.16
N THR A 341 7.59 5.59 13.68
CA THR A 341 7.15 4.18 13.66
C THR A 341 6.88 3.66 12.26
N SER A 342 6.27 4.45 11.36
CA SER A 342 5.94 4.00 10.01
C SER A 342 7.13 3.99 9.04
N SER A 343 8.13 4.85 9.24
CA SER A 343 9.13 5.14 8.20
C SER A 343 10.58 4.89 8.62
N THR A 344 10.88 4.81 9.92
CA THR A 344 12.27 4.61 10.38
C THR A 344 12.50 3.23 10.99
N LEU A 345 11.46 2.57 11.53
CA LEU A 345 11.56 1.25 12.15
C LEU A 345 11.48 0.13 11.10
N THR A 346 12.60 -0.07 10.39
CA THR A 346 12.67 -0.95 9.21
C THR A 346 13.46 -2.25 9.41
N GLN A 347 14.04 -2.46 10.60
CA GLN A 347 14.81 -3.67 10.94
C GLN A 347 13.99 -4.62 11.83
N ILE A 348 14.54 -5.80 12.15
CA ILE A 348 13.85 -6.83 12.96
C ILE A 348 13.50 -6.35 14.38
N PHE A 349 14.27 -5.41 14.93
CA PHE A 349 14.04 -4.78 16.22
C PHE A 349 14.65 -3.36 16.26
N PRO A 350 13.93 -2.33 16.73
CA PRO A 350 12.58 -2.41 17.29
C PRO A 350 11.52 -2.64 16.22
N LEU A 351 10.41 -3.29 16.59
CA LEU A 351 9.25 -3.41 15.72
C LEU A 351 8.52 -2.05 15.63
N PRO A 352 7.69 -1.83 14.59
CA PRO A 352 6.81 -0.66 14.46
C PRO A 352 5.73 -0.60 15.56
N ASP A 353 6.12 -0.27 16.79
CA ASP A 353 5.28 -0.26 17.99
C ASP A 353 5.29 1.14 18.62
N ASP A 354 4.13 1.78 18.66
CA ASP A 354 3.97 3.16 19.15
C ASP A 354 4.24 3.25 20.67
N ASP A 355 3.80 2.25 21.45
CA ASP A 355 3.94 2.24 22.91
C ASP A 355 5.40 2.08 23.33
N TRP A 356 6.11 1.16 22.68
CA TRP A 356 7.55 1.00 22.87
C TRP A 356 8.28 2.29 22.52
N LEU A 357 7.95 2.94 21.39
CA LEU A 357 8.61 4.18 20.97
C LEU A 357 8.34 5.31 21.97
N TRP A 358 7.10 5.47 22.43
CA TRP A 358 6.73 6.46 23.45
C TRP A 358 7.46 6.24 24.77
N ALA A 359 7.63 4.98 25.19
CA ALA A 359 8.37 4.63 26.39
C ALA A 359 9.86 5.06 26.34
N GLN A 360 10.40 5.35 25.16
CA GLN A 360 11.78 5.83 24.97
C GLN A 360 11.93 7.37 25.06
N ARG A 361 10.83 8.13 25.10
CA ARG A 361 10.85 9.59 24.95
C ARG A 361 11.75 10.26 25.99
N GLY A 362 12.68 11.10 25.51
CA GLY A 362 13.59 11.89 26.34
C GLY A 362 14.55 11.12 27.24
N ARG A 363 14.75 9.82 26.97
CA ARG A 363 15.51 8.91 27.83
C ARG A 363 17.03 9.18 27.88
N HIS A 364 17.63 9.59 26.78
CA HIS A 364 19.10 9.57 26.64
C HIS A 364 19.77 10.94 26.77
N TRP A 365 19.04 12.03 26.54
CA TRP A 365 19.51 13.41 26.73
C TRP A 365 18.33 14.39 26.81
N GLY A 366 18.48 15.47 27.59
CA GLY A 366 17.41 16.45 27.90
C GLY A 366 16.98 16.38 29.39
N ASP A 367 16.67 17.51 30.01
CA ASP A 367 16.19 17.61 31.42
C ASP A 367 16.96 16.78 32.49
N GLY A 368 18.28 16.63 32.30
CA GLY A 368 19.16 15.89 33.22
C GLY A 368 19.29 14.39 32.92
N ALA A 369 18.64 13.90 31.88
CA ALA A 369 18.85 12.57 31.31
C ALA A 369 20.25 12.44 30.69
N SER A 370 20.79 11.22 30.72
CA SER A 370 22.11 10.87 30.21
C SER A 370 22.21 9.37 30.02
N LEU A 371 22.86 8.93 28.95
CA LEU A 371 23.16 7.51 28.68
C LEU A 371 23.94 6.85 29.83
N LYS A 372 24.75 7.62 30.58
CA LYS A 372 25.55 7.10 31.72
C LYS A 372 24.71 6.80 32.96
N THR A 373 23.55 7.44 33.08
CA THR A 373 22.64 7.30 34.21
C THR A 373 21.31 6.69 33.80
N ASP A 374 21.23 6.21 32.57
CA ASP A 374 20.06 5.58 31.99
C ASP A 374 19.64 4.36 32.82
N LYS A 375 18.33 4.19 32.94
CA LYS A 375 17.69 3.18 33.79
C LYS A 375 16.82 2.19 33.02
N GLY A 376 16.72 2.34 31.70
CA GLY A 376 15.67 1.68 30.93
C GLY A 376 14.62 2.67 30.46
N ARG A 377 13.84 2.23 29.46
CA ARG A 377 12.61 2.90 29.04
C ARG A 377 11.55 2.90 30.15
N GLU A 378 10.51 3.69 29.96
CA GLU A 378 9.31 3.58 30.78
C GLU A 378 8.62 2.22 30.58
N THR A 379 7.81 1.81 31.55
CA THR A 379 7.09 0.54 31.50
C THR A 379 5.92 0.62 30.53
N PHE A 380 5.74 -0.38 29.69
CA PHE A 380 4.55 -0.52 28.83
C PHE A 380 4.08 -1.97 28.77
N THR A 381 2.86 -2.20 28.24
CA THR A 381 2.25 -3.53 28.25
C THR A 381 2.72 -4.34 27.05
N VAL A 382 3.32 -5.50 27.32
CA VAL A 382 3.70 -6.49 26.30
C VAL A 382 2.80 -7.71 26.43
N SER A 383 2.11 -8.09 25.36
CA SER A 383 1.20 -9.24 25.34
C SER A 383 1.36 -10.11 24.10
N ASP A 384 1.02 -11.39 24.27
CA ASP A 384 0.91 -12.34 23.17
C ASP A 384 -0.51 -12.30 22.60
N HIS A 385 -0.60 -12.28 21.28
CA HIS A 385 -1.85 -12.22 20.53
C HIS A 385 -2.39 -13.62 20.19
N PHE A 386 -1.52 -14.61 20.01
CA PHE A 386 -1.94 -16.00 19.82
C PHE A 386 -1.94 -16.79 21.13
N ILE A 387 -2.89 -17.72 21.24
CA ILE A 387 -3.04 -18.57 22.42
C ILE A 387 -1.94 -19.64 22.54
N ASP A 388 -1.37 -20.05 21.40
CA ASP A 388 -0.32 -21.07 21.27
C ASP A 388 1.10 -20.47 21.21
N CYS A 389 1.26 -19.20 21.60
CA CYS A 389 2.55 -18.49 21.51
C CYS A 389 3.70 -19.18 22.26
N GLU A 390 3.45 -19.78 23.43
CA GLU A 390 4.47 -20.53 24.18
C GLU A 390 4.94 -21.77 23.39
N GLU A 391 4.00 -22.53 22.79
CA GLU A 391 4.30 -23.72 21.99
C GLU A 391 5.07 -23.35 20.72
N ARG A 392 4.62 -22.33 19.99
CA ARG A 392 5.32 -21.81 18.81
C ARG A 392 6.75 -21.36 19.13
N ALA A 393 6.94 -20.71 20.28
CA ALA A 393 8.26 -20.29 20.73
C ALA A 393 9.15 -21.51 21.07
N GLU A 394 8.62 -22.53 21.73
CA GLU A 394 9.34 -23.79 22.01
C GLU A 394 9.74 -24.55 20.74
N GLU A 395 8.92 -24.47 19.69
CA GLU A 395 9.21 -25.04 18.37
C GLU A 395 10.21 -24.23 17.53
N GLY A 396 10.64 -23.06 18.02
CA GLY A 396 11.61 -22.19 17.35
C GLY A 396 11.01 -21.30 16.25
N MET A 397 9.69 -21.13 16.24
CA MET A 397 8.97 -20.33 15.22
C MET A 397 9.25 -18.83 15.34
N CYS A 398 9.71 -18.35 16.49
CA CYS A 398 10.13 -16.96 16.67
C CYS A 398 11.26 -16.51 15.73
N GLU A 399 12.05 -17.46 15.21
CA GLU A 399 13.15 -17.22 14.28
C GLU A 399 12.88 -17.75 12.87
N SER A 400 12.12 -18.85 12.73
CA SER A 400 11.83 -19.47 11.43
C SER A 400 10.62 -18.87 10.71
N ASP A 401 9.71 -18.24 11.45
CA ASP A 401 8.50 -17.55 10.98
C ASP A 401 8.52 -16.09 11.45
N SER A 402 9.56 -15.36 11.01
CA SER A 402 9.86 -14.00 11.45
C SER A 402 9.93 -13.00 10.30
N ALA A 403 9.31 -13.31 9.16
CA ALA A 403 9.37 -12.45 7.99
C ALA A 403 8.83 -11.05 8.31
N VAL A 404 9.65 -10.02 8.06
CA VAL A 404 9.30 -8.62 8.40
C VAL A 404 8.08 -8.13 7.59
N THR A 405 7.73 -8.78 6.49
CA THR A 405 6.54 -8.44 5.68
C THR A 405 5.28 -9.18 6.11
N ASP A 406 5.39 -10.35 6.75
CA ASP A 406 4.23 -11.13 7.15
C ASP A 406 3.66 -10.59 8.47
N LYS A 407 2.41 -10.13 8.45
CA LYS A 407 1.72 -9.65 9.66
C LYS A 407 1.36 -10.79 10.61
N ARG A 408 1.24 -12.02 10.12
CA ARG A 408 0.90 -13.22 10.92
C ARG A 408 2.12 -13.94 11.50
N ALA A 409 3.33 -13.47 11.17
CA ALA A 409 4.58 -14.02 11.68
C ALA A 409 4.55 -14.16 13.21
N THR A 410 4.92 -15.34 13.69
CA THR A 410 4.94 -15.70 15.11
C THR A 410 5.64 -14.64 15.96
N ARG A 411 6.80 -14.11 15.50
CA ARG A 411 7.54 -13.08 16.25
C ARG A 411 6.76 -11.78 16.49
N LYS A 412 5.86 -11.40 15.58
CA LYS A 412 5.07 -10.15 15.71
C LYS A 412 3.81 -10.34 16.54
N GLN A 413 3.27 -11.56 16.55
CA GLN A 413 2.05 -11.90 17.27
C GLN A 413 2.37 -12.36 18.70
N CYS A 414 3.53 -12.99 18.92
CA CYS A 414 3.96 -13.57 20.20
C CYS A 414 5.09 -12.76 20.85
N LEU A 415 4.86 -11.46 21.08
CA LEU A 415 5.88 -10.51 21.55
C LEU A 415 6.52 -10.92 22.88
N LYS A 416 5.71 -11.45 23.80
CA LYS A 416 6.14 -11.89 25.13
C LYS A 416 6.81 -13.25 25.05
N SER A 417 6.16 -14.25 24.46
CA SER A 417 6.72 -15.61 24.34
C SER A 417 8.02 -15.65 23.53
N CYS A 418 8.14 -14.80 22.50
CA CYS A 418 9.37 -14.68 21.71
C CYS A 418 10.44 -13.77 22.33
N ASN A 419 10.21 -13.24 23.55
CA ASN A 419 11.10 -12.31 24.25
C ASN A 419 11.56 -11.14 23.35
N VAL A 420 10.63 -10.55 22.58
CA VAL A 420 10.95 -9.41 21.70
C VAL A 420 11.25 -8.17 22.54
N TYR A 421 10.42 -7.94 23.56
CA TYR A 421 10.55 -6.88 24.55
C TYR A 421 10.80 -7.48 25.95
N GLU A 422 11.43 -6.73 26.84
CA GLU A 422 11.57 -7.11 28.25
C GLU A 422 10.21 -7.00 28.96
N ASP A 423 9.79 -8.08 29.63
CA ASP A 423 8.51 -8.14 30.37
C ASP A 423 8.62 -7.37 31.69
N ASP A 424 7.85 -6.28 31.80
CA ASP A 424 7.76 -5.44 33.00
C ASP A 424 6.93 -6.07 34.14
N GLY A 425 6.34 -7.25 33.93
CA GLY A 425 5.69 -8.07 34.97
C GLY A 425 4.25 -7.67 35.31
N GLY A 426 3.50 -7.13 34.36
CA GLY A 426 2.07 -6.81 34.51
C GLY A 426 1.17 -8.04 34.35
N ASP A 427 0.65 -8.57 35.45
CA ASP A 427 -0.42 -9.59 35.46
C ASP A 427 -1.78 -8.94 35.15
N GLU A 428 -2.32 -9.08 33.94
CA GLU A 428 -3.78 -9.16 33.74
C GLU A 428 -4.12 -10.13 32.60
N ALA A 429 -4.46 -11.36 32.99
CA ALA A 429 -5.12 -12.33 32.13
C ALA A 429 -6.58 -11.91 31.91
N TRP A 430 -6.91 -11.44 30.71
CA TRP A 430 -8.30 -11.37 30.25
C TRP A 430 -8.60 -12.58 29.36
N TYR A 431 -9.71 -13.24 29.68
CA TYR A 431 -10.22 -14.47 29.10
C TYR A 431 -10.20 -14.50 27.55
N VAL A 432 -9.50 -15.45 26.96
CA VAL A 432 -9.65 -15.84 25.54
C VAL A 432 -10.73 -16.93 25.48
N ALA A 433 -11.76 -16.73 24.67
CA ALA A 433 -12.80 -17.74 24.41
C ALA A 433 -12.19 -18.95 23.66
N GLU A 434 -12.68 -20.16 23.95
CA GLU A 434 -12.26 -21.40 23.30
C GLU A 434 -12.43 -21.33 21.77
N TYR A 435 -11.36 -21.67 21.03
CA TYR A 435 -11.28 -21.71 19.57
C TYR A 435 -11.72 -23.09 19.04
N ASP A 436 -12.63 -23.11 18.05
CA ASP A 436 -13.08 -24.29 17.30
C ASP A 436 -12.36 -24.31 15.92
N PRO A 437 -11.65 -25.37 15.52
CA PRO A 437 -10.78 -25.36 14.34
C PRO A 437 -11.50 -25.53 12.98
N GLU A 438 -12.84 -25.61 12.94
CA GLU A 438 -13.61 -25.93 11.71
C GLU A 438 -14.63 -24.85 11.27
N GLU A 439 -14.54 -23.60 11.75
CA GLU A 439 -15.27 -22.47 11.17
C GLU A 439 -14.31 -21.55 10.39
N GLU A 440 -14.45 -21.50 9.06
CA GLU A 440 -13.91 -20.41 8.23
C GLU A 440 -14.63 -19.10 8.60
N TYR A 441 -13.98 -18.30 9.44
CA TYR A 441 -14.49 -16.99 9.84
C TYR A 441 -14.25 -15.96 8.75
N GLU A 442 -15.35 -15.53 8.12
CA GLU A 442 -15.47 -14.19 7.54
C GLU A 442 -15.11 -13.12 8.58
N GLU A 443 -14.47 -12.06 8.09
CA GLU A 443 -13.89 -10.93 8.81
C GLU A 443 -14.85 -10.26 9.82
N TRP A 444 -14.68 -10.55 11.11
CA TRP A 444 -15.20 -9.73 12.20
C TRP A 444 -14.06 -8.98 12.91
N TYR A 445 -13.62 -7.85 12.33
CA TYR A 445 -12.82 -6.83 13.05
C TYR A 445 -13.17 -5.41 12.58
N TYR A 446 -14.36 -4.92 12.93
CA TYR A 446 -14.66 -3.49 12.85
C TYR A 446 -15.49 -3.01 14.05
N LEU A 447 -14.99 -3.15 15.28
CA LEU A 447 -15.58 -2.44 16.42
C LEU A 447 -14.60 -1.94 17.52
N THR A 448 -13.27 -1.99 17.33
CA THR A 448 -12.30 -1.44 18.30
C THR A 448 -11.55 -0.16 17.90
N PRO A 449 -11.46 0.30 16.63
CA PRO A 449 -10.79 1.58 16.34
C PRO A 449 -11.63 2.83 16.64
N PHE A 450 -12.93 2.70 16.94
CA PHE A 450 -13.82 3.86 17.06
C PHE A 450 -13.82 4.52 18.45
N PHE A 451 -13.22 3.90 19.47
CA PHE A 451 -13.10 4.48 20.81
C PHE A 451 -11.67 4.74 21.28
N ASP A 452 -10.65 4.52 20.44
CA ASP A 452 -9.25 4.51 20.92
C ASP A 452 -8.32 5.50 20.20
N SER A 453 -8.87 6.55 19.58
CA SER A 453 -8.05 7.51 18.81
C SER A 453 -7.90 8.90 19.42
N HIS A 454 -8.45 9.20 20.60
CA HIS A 454 -8.18 10.45 21.35
C HIS A 454 -8.42 10.21 22.85
N TRP A 455 -7.41 9.79 23.61
CA TRP A 455 -7.46 9.96 25.07
C TRP A 455 -7.03 11.36 25.44
N ASP A 456 -7.91 12.32 25.16
CA ASP A 456 -8.16 13.32 26.19
C ASP A 456 -8.83 12.55 27.34
N TYR A 457 -8.09 12.31 28.43
CA TYR A 457 -8.58 11.65 29.65
C TYR A 457 -9.82 12.34 30.28
N SER A 458 -10.32 13.43 29.69
CA SER A 458 -11.55 14.11 30.09
C SER A 458 -12.81 13.72 29.27
N CYS A 459 -12.70 12.95 28.18
CA CYS A 459 -13.85 12.58 27.34
C CYS A 459 -14.66 11.38 27.87
N VAL A 460 -15.25 11.52 29.05
CA VAL A 460 -16.11 10.50 29.64
C VAL A 460 -17.37 11.14 30.21
N ASP A 461 -18.48 10.42 30.16
CA ASP A 461 -19.68 10.82 30.88
C ASP A 461 -19.52 10.51 32.37
N SER A 462 -19.50 11.57 33.16
CA SER A 462 -19.28 11.48 34.60
C SER A 462 -20.59 11.37 35.39
N SER A 463 -21.74 11.51 34.73
CA SER A 463 -23.08 11.40 35.32
C SER A 463 -23.90 10.30 34.65
N ASP A 464 -24.70 9.61 35.45
CA ASP A 464 -25.70 8.63 35.02
C ASP A 464 -26.93 9.26 34.32
N GLN A 465 -27.00 10.60 34.24
CA GLN A 465 -28.08 11.34 33.58
C GLN A 465 -27.73 11.75 32.14
N CYS A 466 -26.51 11.44 31.69
CA CYS A 466 -25.99 11.92 30.40
C CYS A 466 -26.73 11.33 29.20
N GLU A 467 -27.08 10.05 29.27
CA GLU A 467 -27.80 9.35 28.21
C GLU A 467 -29.26 9.87 28.08
N ASP A 468 -30.04 9.91 29.17
CA ASP A 468 -31.42 10.47 29.17
C ASP A 468 -31.44 11.96 28.82
N GLY A 469 -30.42 12.72 29.24
CA GLY A 469 -30.31 14.14 28.92
C GLY A 469 -30.00 14.40 27.45
N ALA A 470 -29.10 13.60 26.87
CA ALA A 470 -28.79 13.64 25.44
C ALA A 470 -29.99 13.21 24.57
N GLU A 471 -30.67 12.13 24.93
CA GLU A 471 -31.89 11.66 24.25
C GLU A 471 -33.02 12.70 24.25
N ARG A 472 -33.07 13.55 25.28
CA ARG A 472 -34.08 14.62 25.40
C ARG A 472 -33.65 15.95 24.75
N GLY A 473 -32.48 15.97 24.10
CA GLY A 473 -31.97 17.11 23.35
C GLY A 473 -31.32 18.21 24.22
N LEU A 474 -31.02 17.92 25.49
CA LEU A 474 -30.48 18.91 26.42
C LEU A 474 -29.05 19.35 26.06
N CYS A 475 -28.31 18.52 25.32
CA CYS A 475 -27.00 18.88 24.76
C CYS A 475 -27.04 20.13 23.86
N LEU A 476 -28.19 20.45 23.27
CA LEU A 476 -28.38 21.61 22.41
C LEU A 476 -29.13 22.74 23.11
N THR A 477 -30.06 22.43 24.02
CA THR A 477 -30.91 23.44 24.66
C THR A 477 -30.37 23.97 26.00
N ASP A 478 -29.53 23.19 26.69
CA ASP A 478 -28.87 23.60 27.95
C ASP A 478 -27.45 22.98 28.05
N PRO A 479 -26.55 23.33 27.11
CA PRO A 479 -25.23 22.71 26.97
C PRO A 479 -24.31 22.95 28.17
N ASP A 480 -24.46 24.11 28.84
CA ASP A 480 -23.65 24.46 30.00
C ASP A 480 -23.98 23.53 31.19
N HIS A 481 -25.27 23.23 31.39
CA HIS A 481 -25.69 22.27 32.41
C HIS A 481 -25.17 20.87 32.11
N MET A 482 -25.26 20.42 30.85
CA MET A 482 -24.78 19.09 30.42
C MET A 482 -23.25 18.97 30.58
N LYS A 483 -22.48 20.03 30.32
CA LYS A 483 -21.03 20.06 30.60
C LYS A 483 -20.72 20.08 32.09
N GLU A 484 -21.49 20.81 32.89
CA GLU A 484 -21.30 20.94 34.34
C GLU A 484 -21.48 19.59 35.07
N ILE A 485 -22.45 18.78 34.64
CA ILE A 485 -22.65 17.42 35.18
C ILE A 485 -21.74 16.37 34.53
N GLY A 486 -20.87 16.80 33.60
CA GLY A 486 -19.82 15.99 33.02
C GLY A 486 -20.28 15.07 31.88
N CYS A 487 -21.27 15.47 31.08
CA CYS A 487 -21.78 14.69 29.94
C CYS A 487 -21.03 14.98 28.64
N TYR A 488 -19.71 14.82 28.65
CA TYR A 488 -18.85 15.19 27.52
C TYR A 488 -18.95 14.20 26.35
N ARG A 489 -19.17 12.91 26.64
CA ARG A 489 -19.25 11.85 25.63
C ARG A 489 -20.66 11.76 25.03
N SER A 490 -21.71 11.71 25.86
CA SER A 490 -23.11 11.64 25.41
C SER A 490 -23.55 12.87 24.59
N CYS A 491 -22.96 14.03 24.85
CA CYS A 491 -23.24 15.26 24.11
C CYS A 491 -22.20 15.58 23.02
N LEU A 492 -21.25 14.68 22.76
CA LEU A 492 -20.19 14.85 21.75
C LEU A 492 -19.37 16.14 21.92
N PHE A 493 -19.23 16.63 23.16
CA PHE A 493 -18.46 17.85 23.45
C PHE A 493 -16.94 17.65 23.44
N CYS A 494 -16.50 16.40 23.30
CA CYS A 494 -15.09 16.02 23.22
C CYS A 494 -14.41 16.36 21.89
N PHE A 495 -15.17 16.78 20.89
CA PHE A 495 -14.64 17.14 19.59
C PHE A 495 -14.39 18.66 19.57
N ALA A 496 -13.12 19.06 19.35
CA ALA A 496 -12.68 20.46 19.35
C ALA A 496 -13.29 21.28 18.20
N ALA A 497 -13.25 22.61 18.25
CA ALA A 497 -13.95 23.48 17.30
C ALA A 497 -13.45 23.39 15.83
N ASP A 498 -12.29 22.76 15.61
CA ASP A 498 -11.66 22.37 14.35
C ASP A 498 -12.17 21.04 13.79
N SER A 499 -12.81 20.20 14.61
CA SER A 499 -13.61 19.05 14.15
C SER A 499 -14.88 19.47 13.37
N ARG A 500 -15.09 20.77 13.15
CA ARG A 500 -15.95 21.27 12.08
C ARG A 500 -15.46 20.87 10.68
N ASP A 501 -14.23 20.37 10.54
CA ASP A 501 -13.73 19.73 9.32
C ASP A 501 -14.17 18.27 9.13
N LEU A 502 -14.96 17.68 10.04
CA LEU A 502 -15.79 16.51 9.67
C LEU A 502 -16.86 16.87 8.61
N PHE A 503 -16.99 18.17 8.29
CA PHE A 503 -17.89 18.72 7.29
C PHE A 503 -17.16 19.39 6.11
N SER A 504 -15.87 19.09 5.88
CA SER A 504 -15.22 19.42 4.61
C SER A 504 -15.85 18.57 3.49
N LEU A 505 -16.97 19.06 2.98
CA LEU A 505 -17.57 18.67 1.73
C LEU A 505 -16.48 18.71 0.65
N GLY A 506 -16.03 17.52 0.22
CA GLY A 506 -15.36 17.21 -1.05
C GLY A 506 -14.34 18.21 -1.60
N GLY A 507 -13.10 17.74 -1.78
CA GLY A 507 -12.05 18.49 -2.48
C GLY A 507 -11.52 19.69 -1.68
N GLN A 508 -10.32 20.14 -2.03
CA GLN A 508 -9.75 21.35 -1.44
C GLN A 508 -10.61 22.55 -1.87
N VAL A 509 -11.50 23.02 -0.99
CA VAL A 509 -12.33 24.24 -1.13
C VAL A 509 -13.47 24.11 -2.16
N GLN A 510 -14.72 24.01 -1.70
CA GLN A 510 -15.90 24.15 -2.57
C GLN A 510 -15.89 25.53 -3.23
N VAL A 511 -15.91 25.57 -4.56
CA VAL A 511 -15.86 26.80 -5.35
C VAL A 511 -17.26 27.43 -5.39
N LEU A 512 -17.41 28.67 -4.91
CA LEU A 512 -18.68 29.42 -4.95
C LEU A 512 -18.94 30.14 -6.30
N GLU A 513 -18.02 30.02 -7.26
CA GLU A 513 -18.07 30.68 -8.56
C GLU A 513 -17.72 29.68 -9.66
N SER A 514 -18.63 29.42 -10.60
CA SER A 514 -18.33 28.65 -11.80
C SER A 514 -17.63 29.56 -12.83
N ASP A 515 -16.42 29.21 -13.25
CA ASP A 515 -15.87 29.77 -14.48
C ASP A 515 -16.67 29.19 -15.66
N ASP A 516 -17.44 30.06 -16.32
CA ASP A 516 -18.21 29.80 -17.53
C ASP A 516 -17.29 29.21 -18.62
N ASP A 517 -17.35 27.90 -18.91
CA ASP A 517 -16.98 27.36 -20.24
C ASP A 517 -17.35 25.88 -20.53
N ASP A 518 -18.08 25.15 -19.67
CA ASP A 518 -18.56 23.80 -20.02
C ASP A 518 -20.03 23.79 -20.49
N ALA A 519 -20.21 23.45 -21.76
CA ALA A 519 -21.39 23.70 -22.57
C ALA A 519 -22.59 22.77 -22.32
N ASN A 520 -22.82 22.25 -21.10
CA ASN A 520 -23.94 21.31 -20.89
C ASN A 520 -24.61 21.25 -19.51
N GLU A 521 -24.38 22.17 -18.57
CA GLU A 521 -25.05 22.11 -17.25
C GLU A 521 -26.09 23.21 -17.02
N ARG A 522 -27.06 22.88 -16.16
CA ARG A 522 -28.23 23.69 -15.77
C ARG A 522 -27.83 25.08 -15.25
N GLU A 523 -28.81 25.99 -15.12
CA GLU A 523 -28.57 27.31 -14.51
C GLU A 523 -27.79 27.16 -13.19
N VAL A 524 -26.78 28.03 -13.01
CA VAL A 524 -25.97 28.06 -11.79
C VAL A 524 -26.90 28.33 -10.60
N PRO A 525 -26.92 27.47 -9.57
CA PRO A 525 -27.82 27.60 -8.43
C PRO A 525 -27.50 28.87 -7.61
N ASP A 526 -28.51 29.40 -6.90
CA ASP A 526 -28.27 30.54 -6.01
C ASP A 526 -27.29 30.11 -4.89
N PRO A 527 -26.30 30.94 -4.52
CA PRO A 527 -25.41 30.63 -3.40
C PRO A 527 -26.14 30.25 -2.10
N ALA A 528 -27.38 30.74 -1.89
CA ALA A 528 -28.23 30.34 -0.78
C ALA A 528 -28.71 28.88 -0.87
N GLU A 529 -29.00 28.38 -2.07
CA GLU A 529 -29.40 26.98 -2.32
C GLU A 529 -28.20 26.04 -2.11
N VAL A 530 -27.01 26.44 -2.58
CA VAL A 530 -25.76 25.70 -2.32
C VAL A 530 -25.48 25.65 -0.82
N LEU A 531 -25.57 26.79 -0.12
CA LEU A 531 -25.36 26.85 1.33
C LEU A 531 -26.39 26.00 2.10
N GLU A 532 -27.64 25.95 1.64
CA GLU A 532 -28.68 25.07 2.19
C GLU A 532 -28.28 23.59 2.05
N VAL A 533 -27.81 23.16 0.88
CA VAL A 533 -27.29 21.79 0.68
C VAL A 533 -26.12 21.49 1.63
N MET A 534 -25.19 22.43 1.81
CA MET A 534 -24.07 22.25 2.75
C MET A 534 -24.56 22.03 4.18
N MET A 535 -25.49 22.87 4.64
CA MET A 535 -26.10 22.75 5.97
C MET A 535 -26.88 21.44 6.14
N MET A 536 -27.62 21.04 5.11
CA MET A 536 -28.40 19.80 5.10
C MET A 536 -27.48 18.58 5.11
N THR A 537 -26.32 18.64 4.46
CA THR A 537 -25.31 17.57 4.49
C THR A 537 -24.75 17.38 5.90
N GLU A 538 -24.37 18.47 6.57
CA GLU A 538 -23.89 18.45 7.96
C GLU A 538 -24.94 17.83 8.89
N GLN A 539 -26.22 18.23 8.74
CA GLN A 539 -27.32 17.65 9.52
C GLN A 539 -27.53 16.17 9.23
N TYR A 540 -27.40 15.73 7.99
CA TYR A 540 -27.57 14.32 7.63
C TYR A 540 -26.47 13.45 8.23
N LEU A 541 -25.22 13.90 8.16
CA LEU A 541 -24.08 13.21 8.76
C LEU A 541 -24.28 13.03 10.27
N VAL A 542 -24.61 14.12 10.99
CA VAL A 542 -24.78 14.10 12.45
C VAL A 542 -26.01 13.33 12.88
N ASN A 543 -27.16 13.58 12.25
CA ASN A 543 -28.44 13.05 12.76
C ASN A 543 -28.78 11.66 12.21
N LYS A 544 -28.15 11.24 11.10
CA LYS A 544 -28.47 9.98 10.42
C LYS A 544 -27.26 9.07 10.33
N VAL A 545 -26.18 9.51 9.69
CA VAL A 545 -25.03 8.62 9.41
C VAL A 545 -24.34 8.14 10.68
N PHE A 546 -24.03 9.06 11.60
CA PHE A 546 -23.32 8.70 12.83
C PHE A 546 -24.21 8.06 13.91
N VAL A 547 -25.53 8.24 13.83
CA VAL A 547 -26.47 7.78 14.88
C VAL A 547 -27.20 6.49 14.48
N ALA A 548 -27.55 6.32 13.21
CA ALA A 548 -28.36 5.20 12.78
C ALA A 548 -27.50 3.93 12.60
N THR A 549 -27.98 2.80 13.15
CA THR A 549 -27.29 1.51 13.07
C THR A 549 -27.20 0.97 11.65
N ASP A 550 -28.17 1.29 10.80
CA ASP A 550 -28.18 0.88 9.38
C ASP A 550 -27.08 1.58 8.55
N HIS A 551 -26.43 2.63 9.06
CA HIS A 551 -25.36 3.36 8.36
C HIS A 551 -23.95 2.96 8.82
N GLU A 552 -23.83 2.05 9.79
CA GLU A 552 -22.56 1.68 10.43
C GLU A 552 -21.45 1.31 9.44
N HIS A 553 -21.78 0.47 8.44
CA HIS A 553 -20.85 -0.01 7.40
C HIS A 553 -20.42 1.06 6.39
N VAL A 554 -21.13 2.18 6.28
CA VAL A 554 -20.80 3.28 5.33
C VAL A 554 -20.25 4.54 6.01
N ARG A 555 -20.20 4.61 7.34
CA ARG A 555 -19.84 5.85 8.08
C ARG A 555 -18.49 6.43 7.66
N LEU A 556 -17.48 5.57 7.47
CA LEU A 556 -16.11 5.99 7.13
C LEU A 556 -15.95 6.38 5.66
N SER A 557 -16.82 5.87 4.79
CA SER A 557 -16.80 6.11 3.34
C SER A 557 -17.77 7.22 2.91
N CYS A 558 -18.69 7.62 3.80
CA CYS A 558 -19.69 8.66 3.58
C CYS A 558 -19.08 10.07 3.48
N ARG A 559 -18.53 10.39 2.30
CA ARG A 559 -17.95 11.70 1.97
C ARG A 559 -18.19 12.08 0.52
N ASN A 560 -18.09 13.37 0.22
CA ASN A 560 -18.12 13.87 -1.16
C ASN A 560 -16.72 13.76 -1.78
N TYR A 561 -16.63 13.31 -3.03
CA TYR A 561 -15.36 13.12 -3.75
C TYR A 561 -15.06 14.23 -4.76
N SER A 562 -15.98 15.19 -4.91
CA SER A 562 -15.84 16.35 -5.79
C SER A 562 -16.12 17.67 -5.03
N GLU A 563 -15.38 18.71 -5.40
CA GLU A 563 -15.58 20.10 -4.95
C GLU A 563 -16.88 20.73 -5.49
N LYS A 564 -17.58 20.05 -6.40
CA LYS A 564 -18.85 20.51 -7.00
C LYS A 564 -20.08 19.80 -6.43
N CYS A 565 -19.93 18.86 -5.50
CA CYS A 565 -21.04 18.05 -5.01
C CYS A 565 -22.21 18.87 -4.44
N ALA A 566 -21.96 19.98 -3.74
CA ALA A 566 -23.02 20.84 -3.22
C ALA A 566 -23.76 21.59 -4.34
N ILE A 567 -23.05 21.99 -5.40
CA ILE A 567 -23.62 22.65 -6.59
C ILE A 567 -24.50 21.65 -7.35
N TRP A 568 -23.97 20.46 -7.64
CA TRP A 568 -24.71 19.43 -8.36
C TRP A 568 -25.96 18.98 -7.57
N ALA A 569 -25.84 18.81 -6.26
CA ALA A 569 -27.00 18.53 -5.42
C ALA A 569 -28.03 19.67 -5.46
N ALA A 570 -27.61 20.93 -5.39
CA ALA A 570 -28.52 22.09 -5.53
C ALA A 570 -29.19 22.19 -6.91
N GLN A 571 -28.53 21.67 -7.96
CA GLN A 571 -29.06 21.60 -9.32
C GLN A 571 -30.02 20.40 -9.54
N GLY A 572 -30.22 19.55 -8.53
CA GLY A 572 -31.13 18.39 -8.58
C GLY A 572 -30.53 17.11 -9.17
N PHE A 573 -29.19 17.01 -9.26
CA PHE A 573 -28.55 15.79 -9.75
C PHE A 573 -28.75 14.59 -8.80
N CYS A 574 -29.00 14.85 -7.50
CA CYS A 574 -29.29 13.78 -6.54
C CYS A 574 -30.53 12.95 -6.91
N GLU A 575 -31.50 13.55 -7.59
CA GLU A 575 -32.69 12.85 -8.09
C GLU A 575 -32.50 12.30 -9.51
N ASP A 576 -31.80 13.04 -10.38
CA ASP A 576 -31.69 12.70 -11.81
C ASP A 576 -30.64 11.63 -12.10
N THR A 577 -29.50 11.66 -11.39
CA THR A 577 -28.39 10.71 -11.51
C THR A 577 -28.05 10.12 -10.15
N ARG A 578 -29.08 9.70 -9.40
CA ARG A 578 -28.99 9.23 -8.01
C ARG A 578 -27.91 8.18 -7.75
N GLY A 579 -27.68 7.24 -8.67
CA GLY A 579 -26.62 6.24 -8.55
C GLY A 579 -25.21 6.85 -8.62
N GLU A 580 -24.97 7.68 -9.64
CA GLU A 580 -23.70 8.41 -9.84
C GLU A 580 -23.41 9.33 -8.65
N MET A 581 -24.41 10.10 -8.25
CA MET A 581 -24.32 11.00 -7.12
C MET A 581 -24.21 10.24 -5.79
N GLY A 582 -24.82 9.06 -5.67
CA GLY A 582 -24.66 8.16 -4.51
C GLY A 582 -23.25 7.57 -4.38
N LYS A 583 -22.52 7.40 -5.49
CA LYS A 583 -21.11 6.98 -5.48
C LYS A 583 -20.16 8.15 -5.23
N SER A 584 -20.37 9.27 -5.92
CA SER A 584 -19.41 10.39 -5.99
C SER A 584 -19.70 11.53 -5.00
N CYS A 585 -20.97 11.73 -4.65
CA CYS A 585 -21.46 12.80 -3.76
C CYS A 585 -22.48 12.30 -2.69
N PRO A 586 -22.27 11.12 -2.05
CA PRO A 586 -23.26 10.50 -1.18
C PRO A 586 -23.70 11.37 0.01
N ALA A 587 -22.77 12.17 0.55
CA ALA A 587 -23.05 13.03 1.68
C ALA A 587 -23.92 14.24 1.27
N ALA A 588 -23.58 14.90 0.15
CA ALA A 588 -24.38 16.02 -0.38
C ALA A 588 -25.82 15.60 -0.75
N CYS A 589 -25.98 14.38 -1.27
CA CYS A 589 -27.29 13.83 -1.60
C CYS A 589 -28.01 13.15 -0.44
N GLN A 590 -27.41 13.13 0.75
CA GLN A 590 -27.99 12.50 1.94
C GLN A 590 -28.34 11.02 1.77
N ASP A 591 -27.54 10.30 0.97
CA ASP A 591 -27.83 8.96 0.48
C ASP A 591 -26.61 8.03 0.64
N CYS A 592 -25.93 8.10 1.79
CA CYS A 592 -24.69 7.35 2.03
C CYS A 592 -24.83 5.82 2.01
N LEU A 593 -26.03 5.27 2.10
CA LEU A 593 -26.25 3.84 1.85
C LEU A 593 -25.97 3.45 0.41
N LEU A 594 -26.08 4.38 -0.56
CA LEU A 594 -25.77 4.12 -1.97
C LEU A 594 -24.25 3.99 -2.25
N ILE A 595 -23.41 4.11 -1.23
CA ILE A 595 -21.99 3.73 -1.33
C ILE A 595 -21.87 2.22 -1.48
N ASP A 596 -22.67 1.48 -0.71
CA ASP A 596 -22.79 0.03 -0.85
C ASP A 596 -23.43 -0.30 -2.20
N TYR A 597 -22.72 -1.10 -3.00
CA TYR A 597 -23.17 -1.56 -4.30
C TYR A 597 -24.55 -2.22 -4.21
N LYS A 598 -24.82 -3.05 -3.19
CA LYS A 598 -26.09 -3.79 -3.06
C LYS A 598 -27.29 -2.85 -2.86
N ASN A 599 -27.08 -1.74 -2.17
CA ASN A 599 -28.10 -0.71 -1.96
C ASN A 599 -28.23 0.24 -3.15
N ARG A 600 -27.10 0.55 -3.81
CA ARG A 600 -27.08 1.37 -5.03
C ARG A 600 -27.74 0.65 -6.20
N CYS A 601 -27.51 -0.65 -6.27
CA CYS A 601 -27.78 -1.52 -7.40
C CYS A 601 -28.40 -2.82 -6.93
N PRO A 602 -29.64 -2.74 -6.41
CA PRO A 602 -30.34 -3.91 -5.94
C PRO A 602 -30.54 -4.89 -7.10
N ILE A 603 -30.16 -6.14 -6.86
CA ILE A 603 -30.38 -7.23 -7.81
C ILE A 603 -31.86 -7.60 -7.76
N ASP A 604 -32.50 -7.62 -8.91
CA ASP A 604 -33.84 -8.15 -9.06
C ASP A 604 -33.72 -9.58 -9.60
N GLU A 605 -33.73 -10.57 -8.72
CA GLU A 605 -33.63 -11.99 -9.08
C GLU A 605 -34.76 -12.44 -10.03
N ASP A 606 -35.91 -11.75 -10.03
CA ASP A 606 -37.00 -12.01 -10.99
C ASP A 606 -36.61 -11.67 -12.45
N THR A 607 -35.44 -11.04 -12.66
CA THR A 607 -34.87 -10.72 -14.00
C THR A 607 -33.85 -11.73 -14.49
N ASN A 608 -33.57 -12.79 -13.73
CA ASN A 608 -32.74 -13.91 -14.18
C ASN A 608 -33.31 -14.47 -15.49
N VAL A 609 -32.44 -14.66 -16.49
CA VAL A 609 -32.88 -15.21 -17.77
C VAL A 609 -33.22 -16.69 -17.68
N PHE A 610 -32.59 -17.43 -16.77
CA PHE A 610 -32.80 -18.84 -16.52
C PHE A 610 -33.06 -19.12 -15.04
N ASP A 611 -34.09 -19.92 -14.79
CA ASP A 611 -34.32 -20.62 -13.52
C ASP A 611 -33.64 -22.01 -13.54
N PRO A 612 -33.50 -22.68 -12.38
CA PRO A 612 -33.02 -24.06 -12.33
C PRO A 612 -33.75 -24.99 -13.32
N GLY A 613 -32.99 -25.65 -14.21
CA GLY A 613 -33.49 -26.53 -15.27
C GLY A 613 -33.69 -25.87 -16.64
N ASP A 614 -33.71 -24.53 -16.73
CA ASP A 614 -33.93 -23.85 -18.01
C ASP A 614 -32.74 -23.96 -18.96
N MET A 615 -31.52 -24.15 -18.42
CA MET A 615 -30.33 -24.32 -19.23
C MET A 615 -30.37 -25.67 -19.95
N SER A 616 -30.72 -26.75 -19.25
CA SER A 616 -30.99 -28.04 -19.90
C SER A 616 -32.13 -27.93 -20.90
N ALA A 617 -33.23 -27.24 -20.55
CA ALA A 617 -34.36 -27.05 -21.46
C ALA A 617 -33.96 -26.29 -22.74
N MET A 618 -33.05 -25.33 -22.65
CA MET A 618 -32.46 -24.66 -23.82
C MET A 618 -31.75 -25.65 -24.73
N PHE A 619 -30.83 -26.47 -24.19
CA PHE A 619 -30.09 -27.45 -24.98
C PHE A 619 -31.00 -28.52 -25.59
N GLU A 620 -31.97 -29.01 -24.83
CA GLU A 620 -32.97 -29.95 -25.31
C GLU A 620 -33.82 -29.36 -26.43
N ARG A 621 -34.26 -28.10 -26.31
CA ARG A 621 -34.98 -27.38 -27.38
C ARG A 621 -34.16 -27.34 -28.67
N ILE A 622 -32.85 -27.06 -28.60
CA ILE A 622 -31.98 -27.06 -29.79
C ILE A 622 -31.98 -28.44 -30.47
N LEU A 623 -31.97 -29.53 -29.71
CA LEU A 623 -32.04 -30.90 -30.24
C LEU A 623 -33.42 -31.24 -30.81
N GLU A 624 -34.50 -30.80 -30.17
CA GLU A 624 -35.86 -30.94 -30.69
C GLU A 624 -36.04 -30.21 -32.02
N GLU A 625 -35.46 -29.02 -32.15
CA GLU A 625 -35.42 -28.26 -33.42
C GLU A 625 -34.60 -28.97 -34.51
N CYS A 626 -33.67 -29.84 -34.13
CA CYS A 626 -32.99 -30.76 -35.04
C CYS A 626 -33.84 -31.98 -35.43
N GLY A 627 -35.00 -32.19 -34.79
CA GLY A 627 -35.91 -33.30 -35.01
C GLY A 627 -35.70 -34.51 -34.10
N GLU A 628 -34.91 -34.37 -33.03
CA GLU A 628 -34.72 -35.39 -32.00
C GLU A 628 -35.88 -35.39 -30.99
N ASP A 629 -36.14 -36.53 -30.34
CA ASP A 629 -37.13 -36.67 -29.26
C ASP A 629 -36.38 -36.83 -27.93
N THR A 630 -36.20 -35.70 -27.25
CA THR A 630 -35.42 -35.56 -26.00
C THR A 630 -35.98 -36.40 -24.86
N SER A 631 -37.28 -36.69 -24.86
CA SER A 631 -37.95 -37.51 -23.85
C SER A 631 -37.49 -38.98 -23.82
N LEU A 632 -36.72 -39.41 -24.83
CA LEU A 632 -36.21 -40.78 -24.97
C LEU A 632 -34.74 -40.92 -24.53
N TYR A 633 -34.06 -39.83 -24.17
CA TYR A 633 -32.66 -39.87 -23.78
C TYR A 633 -32.46 -40.31 -22.33
N SER A 634 -31.38 -41.06 -22.12
CA SER A 634 -30.96 -41.62 -20.84
C SER A 634 -29.51 -42.12 -20.98
N SER A 635 -28.88 -42.58 -19.90
CA SER A 635 -27.55 -43.19 -19.95
C SER A 635 -27.39 -44.35 -20.94
N ASP A 636 -28.49 -45.04 -21.28
CA ASP A 636 -28.49 -46.15 -22.26
C ASP A 636 -28.71 -45.67 -23.71
N ASN A 637 -29.12 -44.42 -23.89
CA ASN A 637 -29.50 -43.83 -25.18
C ASN A 637 -29.13 -42.34 -25.19
N LEU A 638 -27.90 -42.06 -25.59
CA LEU A 638 -27.30 -40.73 -25.55
C LEU A 638 -27.73 -39.88 -26.76
N PRO A 639 -27.81 -38.55 -26.60
CA PRO A 639 -28.11 -37.63 -27.68
C PRO A 639 -26.99 -37.59 -28.73
N ALA A 640 -27.37 -37.62 -30.01
CA ALA A 640 -26.41 -37.63 -31.12
C ALA A 640 -26.27 -36.26 -31.83
N GLY A 641 -27.24 -35.37 -31.67
CA GLY A 641 -27.35 -34.13 -32.45
C GLY A 641 -28.15 -34.31 -33.73
N GLY A 642 -28.07 -33.34 -34.66
CA GLY A 642 -28.83 -33.36 -35.91
C GLY A 642 -28.71 -32.08 -36.73
N THR A 643 -29.61 -31.89 -37.70
CA THR A 643 -29.60 -30.70 -38.57
C THR A 643 -30.47 -29.59 -38.00
N HIS A 644 -29.84 -28.50 -37.54
CA HIS A 644 -30.51 -27.27 -37.12
C HIS A 644 -30.60 -26.26 -38.27
N PRO A 645 -31.57 -25.33 -38.29
CA PRO A 645 -31.60 -24.23 -39.27
C PRO A 645 -30.33 -23.37 -39.33
N PHE A 646 -29.53 -23.39 -38.27
CA PHE A 646 -28.29 -22.62 -38.15
C PHE A 646 -27.00 -23.46 -38.29
N GLY A 647 -27.09 -24.76 -38.53
CA GLY A 647 -25.89 -25.60 -38.69
C GLY A 647 -26.12 -27.07 -38.34
N GLU A 648 -25.09 -27.89 -38.54
CA GLU A 648 -25.10 -29.28 -38.08
C GLU A 648 -24.65 -29.33 -36.62
N VAL A 649 -25.57 -29.74 -35.74
CA VAL A 649 -25.35 -29.84 -34.30
C VAL A 649 -24.80 -31.22 -33.96
N THR A 650 -23.66 -31.25 -33.29
CA THR A 650 -23.09 -32.45 -32.67
C THR A 650 -23.10 -32.27 -31.17
N VAL A 651 -23.64 -33.25 -30.44
CA VAL A 651 -23.56 -33.26 -28.97
C VAL A 651 -22.21 -33.85 -28.58
N ILE A 652 -21.44 -33.10 -27.80
CA ILE A 652 -20.12 -33.50 -27.30
C ILE A 652 -20.25 -34.15 -25.94
N SER A 653 -21.04 -33.54 -25.06
CA SER A 653 -21.40 -34.08 -23.76
C SER A 653 -22.82 -33.66 -23.39
N SER A 654 -23.43 -34.45 -22.51
CA SER A 654 -24.75 -34.17 -21.92
C SER A 654 -24.87 -34.73 -20.50
N PRO A 655 -25.81 -34.23 -19.68
CA PRO A 655 -26.14 -34.80 -18.37
C PRO A 655 -26.60 -36.26 -18.43
N TYR A 656 -26.95 -36.76 -19.62
CA TYR A 656 -27.35 -38.14 -19.84
C TYR A 656 -26.16 -39.09 -20.03
N ASP A 657 -24.94 -38.60 -20.22
CA ASP A 657 -23.76 -39.43 -20.48
C ASP A 657 -23.26 -40.20 -19.24
N ASP A 658 -22.60 -41.35 -19.48
CA ASP A 658 -21.98 -42.14 -18.41
C ASP A 658 -20.64 -41.51 -17.98
N MET A 659 -20.52 -41.17 -16.70
CA MET A 659 -19.30 -40.59 -16.10
C MET A 659 -18.19 -41.61 -15.84
N THR A 660 -18.48 -42.91 -15.84
CA THR A 660 -17.52 -43.98 -15.50
C THR A 660 -16.27 -44.10 -16.38
N PRO A 661 -16.25 -43.63 -17.64
CA PRO A 661 -15.02 -43.57 -18.44
C PRO A 661 -14.06 -42.46 -18.00
N TYR A 662 -14.56 -41.41 -17.36
CA TYR A 662 -13.82 -40.19 -17.03
C TYR A 662 -13.33 -40.16 -15.58
N LEU A 663 -14.02 -40.88 -14.69
CA LEU A 663 -13.76 -40.86 -13.24
C LEU A 663 -13.61 -42.28 -12.66
N SER A 664 -12.84 -42.42 -11.58
CA SER A 664 -12.81 -43.67 -10.82
C SER A 664 -14.13 -43.87 -10.07
N LYS A 665 -14.47 -45.11 -9.65
CA LYS A 665 -15.71 -45.37 -8.90
C LYS A 665 -15.80 -44.60 -7.58
N GLU A 666 -14.67 -44.25 -6.98
CA GLU A 666 -14.60 -43.44 -5.76
C GLU A 666 -14.84 -41.96 -6.10
N ASP A 667 -14.28 -41.46 -7.21
CA ASP A 667 -14.48 -40.08 -7.69
C ASP A 667 -15.90 -39.85 -8.23
N ILE A 668 -16.52 -40.86 -8.84
CA ILE A 668 -17.94 -40.80 -9.26
C ILE A 668 -18.82 -40.62 -8.05
N GLN A 669 -18.54 -41.30 -6.93
CA GLN A 669 -19.34 -41.17 -5.71
C GLN A 669 -19.26 -39.76 -5.11
N ILE A 670 -18.12 -39.10 -5.30
CA ILE A 670 -17.90 -37.71 -4.89
C ILE A 670 -18.61 -36.77 -5.89
N LYS A 671 -18.43 -36.94 -7.21
CA LYS A 671 -19.05 -36.07 -8.23
C LYS A 671 -20.57 -36.25 -8.42
N ASP A 672 -21.14 -37.42 -8.13
CA ASP A 672 -22.61 -37.60 -8.02
C ASP A 672 -23.22 -36.69 -6.94
N GLU A 673 -22.39 -36.20 -6.00
CA GLU A 673 -22.73 -35.24 -4.96
C GLU A 673 -22.56 -33.77 -5.44
N PHE A 674 -21.93 -33.51 -6.60
CA PHE A 674 -21.48 -32.15 -7.01
C PHE A 674 -21.86 -31.65 -8.44
N SER A 675 -22.27 -32.45 -9.43
CA SER A 675 -23.01 -32.04 -10.67
C SER A 675 -22.85 -33.08 -11.80
N PRO A 676 -23.89 -33.37 -12.62
CA PRO A 676 -23.79 -34.21 -13.82
C PRO A 676 -22.85 -33.61 -14.90
N LEU A 677 -22.57 -34.36 -15.96
CA LEU A 677 -21.76 -33.84 -17.08
C LEU A 677 -22.46 -32.65 -17.76
N PRO A 678 -21.72 -31.60 -18.15
CA PRO A 678 -22.31 -30.40 -18.73
C PRO A 678 -22.82 -30.68 -20.15
N TRP A 679 -23.80 -29.89 -20.57
CA TRP A 679 -24.15 -29.82 -21.99
C TRP A 679 -23.03 -29.14 -22.78
N MET A 680 -22.54 -29.81 -23.83
CA MET A 680 -21.64 -29.18 -24.79
C MET A 680 -22.09 -29.49 -26.22
N LEU A 681 -22.32 -28.43 -27.01
CA LEU A 681 -22.71 -28.55 -28.41
C LEU A 681 -21.67 -27.93 -29.33
N LEU A 682 -21.35 -28.65 -30.41
CA LEU A 682 -20.59 -28.13 -31.53
C LEU A 682 -21.53 -27.95 -32.72
N VAL A 683 -21.65 -26.72 -33.22
CA VAL A 683 -22.51 -26.34 -34.34
C VAL A 683 -21.65 -26.02 -35.54
N ASP A 684 -21.54 -26.94 -36.49
CA ASP A 684 -20.79 -26.72 -37.72
C ASP A 684 -21.60 -25.90 -38.74
N GLY A 685 -20.94 -24.93 -39.37
CA GLY A 685 -21.56 -24.03 -40.33
C GLY A 685 -22.45 -22.95 -39.69
N PHE A 686 -22.26 -22.69 -38.39
CA PHE A 686 -22.93 -21.62 -37.68
C PHE A 686 -22.68 -20.25 -38.31
N LEU A 687 -21.43 -19.96 -38.72
CA LEU A 687 -21.07 -18.76 -39.47
C LEU A 687 -20.84 -19.09 -40.94
N SER A 688 -21.25 -18.18 -41.81
CA SER A 688 -20.83 -18.17 -43.21
C SER A 688 -19.39 -17.67 -43.36
N ASP A 689 -18.77 -18.01 -44.49
CA ASP A 689 -17.43 -17.51 -44.83
C ASP A 689 -17.34 -15.98 -44.83
N GLU A 690 -18.40 -15.30 -45.28
CA GLU A 690 -18.48 -13.84 -45.31
C GLU A 690 -18.52 -13.24 -43.90
N GLU A 691 -19.27 -13.84 -42.98
CA GLU A 691 -19.33 -13.42 -41.57
C GLU A 691 -17.99 -13.59 -40.87
N CYS A 692 -17.33 -14.74 -41.07
CA CYS A 692 -15.98 -15.01 -40.55
C CYS A 692 -14.97 -13.96 -41.05
N ASP A 693 -14.91 -13.74 -42.37
CA ASP A 693 -13.97 -12.81 -42.97
C ASP A 693 -14.23 -11.36 -42.50
N LYS A 694 -15.50 -11.01 -42.29
CA LYS A 694 -15.93 -9.69 -41.82
C LYS A 694 -15.48 -9.44 -40.38
N LEU A 695 -15.72 -10.37 -39.45
CA LEU A 695 -15.28 -10.26 -38.06
C LEU A 695 -13.75 -10.19 -37.95
N VAL A 696 -13.02 -11.03 -38.72
CA VAL A 696 -11.56 -10.96 -38.80
C VAL A 696 -11.08 -9.62 -39.33
N SER A 697 -11.78 -9.04 -40.32
CA SER A 697 -11.45 -7.72 -40.86
C SER A 697 -11.63 -6.60 -39.84
N PHE A 698 -12.66 -6.66 -38.98
CA PHE A 698 -12.85 -5.70 -37.90
C PHE A 698 -11.71 -5.77 -36.90
N GLY A 699 -11.39 -6.95 -36.38
CA GLY A 699 -10.30 -7.08 -35.42
C GLY A 699 -8.96 -6.62 -36.00
N ASN A 700 -8.69 -6.88 -37.28
CA ASN A 700 -7.48 -6.39 -37.96
C ASN A 700 -7.46 -4.86 -38.14
N ASN A 701 -8.62 -4.23 -38.35
CA ASN A 701 -8.73 -2.78 -38.53
C ASN A 701 -8.63 -2.02 -37.21
N THR A 702 -9.27 -2.52 -36.15
CA THR A 702 -9.16 -1.98 -34.79
C THR A 702 -7.73 -2.16 -34.26
N GLY A 703 -7.12 -3.30 -34.55
CA GLY A 703 -5.83 -3.70 -34.03
C GLY A 703 -5.98 -4.67 -32.86
N TYR A 704 -5.09 -5.67 -32.81
CA TYR A 704 -5.04 -6.63 -31.72
C TYR A 704 -3.90 -6.24 -30.77
N GLU A 705 -4.20 -6.20 -29.47
CA GLU A 705 -3.23 -5.94 -28.42
C GLU A 705 -2.97 -7.20 -27.59
N ARG A 706 -1.92 -7.18 -26.78
CA ARG A 706 -1.61 -8.32 -25.92
C ARG A 706 -2.72 -8.47 -24.89
N SER A 707 -3.34 -9.66 -24.83
CA SER A 707 -4.43 -9.89 -23.90
C SER A 707 -3.94 -9.72 -22.46
N SER A 708 -4.72 -8.98 -21.67
CA SER A 708 -4.55 -8.83 -20.23
C SER A 708 -5.65 -9.60 -19.49
N GLU A 709 -5.39 -9.92 -18.23
CA GLU A 709 -6.31 -10.57 -17.31
C GLU A 709 -6.54 -9.65 -16.11
N TYR A 710 -7.71 -9.74 -15.48
CA TYR A 710 -7.99 -8.98 -14.27
C TYR A 710 -7.06 -9.44 -13.14
N SER A 711 -6.39 -8.51 -12.47
CA SER A 711 -5.35 -8.84 -11.49
C SER A 711 -5.86 -9.02 -10.06
N GLY A 712 -7.16 -8.83 -9.80
CA GLY A 712 -7.72 -8.86 -8.45
C GLY A 712 -7.58 -7.56 -7.67
N ASP A 713 -6.88 -6.57 -8.22
CA ASP A 713 -6.62 -5.27 -7.60
C ASP A 713 -7.46 -4.16 -8.27
N PHE A 714 -7.69 -3.08 -7.52
CA PHE A 714 -8.23 -1.83 -8.04
C PHE A 714 -7.20 -0.70 -7.88
N ASP A 715 -7.07 0.16 -8.89
CA ASP A 715 -6.31 1.41 -8.79
C ASP A 715 -6.92 2.34 -7.72
N ILE A 716 -6.18 3.38 -7.33
CA ILE A 716 -6.59 4.36 -6.27
C ILE A 716 -7.96 5.02 -6.58
N ASP A 717 -8.37 5.05 -7.85
CA ASP A 717 -9.65 5.59 -8.31
C ASP A 717 -10.78 4.54 -8.41
N GLY A 718 -10.51 3.29 -8.02
CA GLY A 718 -11.48 2.19 -8.05
C GLY A 718 -11.63 1.53 -9.41
N THR A 719 -10.73 1.77 -10.37
CA THR A 719 -10.74 1.04 -11.64
C THR A 719 -10.05 -0.32 -11.52
N PRO A 720 -10.62 -1.40 -12.08
CA PRO A 720 -10.03 -2.73 -12.03
C PRO A 720 -8.70 -2.75 -12.80
N THR A 721 -7.65 -3.24 -12.15
CA THR A 721 -6.33 -3.36 -12.77
C THR A 721 -6.23 -4.63 -13.61
N PHE A 722 -5.64 -4.51 -14.80
CA PHE A 722 -5.43 -5.63 -15.71
C PHE A 722 -3.94 -5.85 -15.94
N THR A 723 -3.47 -7.08 -15.77
CA THR A 723 -2.06 -7.45 -15.95
C THR A 723 -1.87 -8.31 -17.20
N VAL A 724 -0.76 -8.08 -17.90
CA VAL A 724 -0.34 -8.95 -19.00
C VAL A 724 0.28 -10.20 -18.39
N SER A 725 -0.43 -11.32 -18.50
CA SER A 725 -0.01 -12.62 -17.97
C SER A 725 0.86 -13.39 -18.98
N ASP A 726 1.81 -14.19 -18.46
CA ASP A 726 2.54 -15.18 -19.26
C ASP A 726 1.69 -16.44 -19.55
N ASP A 727 0.56 -16.59 -18.86
CA ASP A 727 -0.34 -17.73 -18.98
C ASP A 727 -1.40 -17.56 -20.08
N ARG A 728 -1.63 -16.30 -20.50
CA ARG A 728 -2.44 -15.93 -21.67
C ARG A 728 -1.59 -15.18 -22.68
N THR A 729 -1.20 -15.88 -23.74
CA THR A 729 -0.26 -15.32 -24.72
C THR A 729 -0.91 -14.82 -26.02
N SER A 730 -2.24 -14.88 -26.10
CA SER A 730 -3.02 -14.42 -27.25
C SER A 730 -3.08 -12.91 -27.39
N LEU A 731 -3.49 -12.45 -28.56
CA LEU A 731 -3.86 -11.07 -28.80
C LEU A 731 -5.38 -10.94 -28.88
N ASN A 732 -5.96 -9.87 -28.33
CA ASN A 732 -7.41 -9.64 -28.36
C ASN A 732 -7.76 -8.20 -28.75
N THR A 733 -9.03 -8.00 -29.09
CA THR A 733 -9.69 -6.72 -29.28
C THR A 733 -11.20 -6.93 -29.13
N PHE A 734 -11.96 -5.88 -28.89
CA PHE A 734 -13.41 -5.97 -28.71
C PHE A 734 -14.16 -5.43 -29.95
N CYS A 735 -15.27 -6.08 -30.27
CA CYS A 735 -16.14 -5.69 -31.38
C CYS A 735 -17.10 -4.59 -30.92
N ASP A 736 -16.58 -3.37 -30.73
CA ASP A 736 -17.35 -2.22 -30.24
C ASP A 736 -17.81 -1.29 -31.37
N GLU A 737 -18.83 -0.47 -31.07
CA GLU A 737 -19.43 0.55 -31.92
C GLU A 737 -19.61 0.14 -33.40
N ALA A 738 -18.65 0.49 -34.25
CA ALA A 738 -18.70 0.24 -35.69
C ALA A 738 -18.74 -1.26 -36.05
N CYS A 739 -18.18 -2.12 -35.20
CA CYS A 739 -18.24 -3.57 -35.39
C CYS A 739 -19.60 -4.13 -34.98
N SER A 740 -20.10 -3.75 -33.79
CA SER A 740 -21.40 -4.23 -33.30
C SER A 740 -22.57 -3.69 -34.11
N ASP A 741 -22.49 -2.47 -34.67
CA ASP A 741 -23.54 -1.88 -35.53
C ASP A 741 -23.56 -2.44 -36.97
N ASP A 742 -22.55 -3.23 -37.37
CA ASP A 742 -22.49 -3.75 -38.74
C ASP A 742 -23.63 -4.76 -38.99
N PRO A 743 -24.40 -4.64 -40.08
CA PRO A 743 -25.53 -5.51 -40.35
C PRO A 743 -25.19 -7.00 -40.43
N ILE A 744 -23.96 -7.36 -40.80
CA ILE A 744 -23.50 -8.75 -40.85
C ILE A 744 -23.29 -9.28 -39.43
N VAL A 745 -22.61 -8.50 -38.58
CA VAL A 745 -22.36 -8.86 -37.18
C VAL A 745 -23.68 -8.94 -36.40
N GLN A 746 -24.59 -7.97 -36.60
CA GLN A 746 -25.95 -8.01 -36.06
C GLN A 746 -26.73 -9.26 -36.50
N GLY A 747 -26.49 -9.76 -37.71
CA GLY A 747 -27.06 -11.01 -38.21
C GLY A 747 -26.55 -12.25 -37.46
N VAL A 748 -25.28 -12.23 -37.03
CA VAL A 748 -24.68 -13.27 -36.19
C VAL A 748 -25.23 -13.20 -34.77
N LEU A 749 -25.24 -12.02 -34.15
CA LEU A 749 -25.76 -11.81 -32.80
C LEU A 749 -27.22 -12.25 -32.67
N LYS A 750 -28.09 -11.87 -33.63
CA LYS A 750 -29.49 -12.35 -33.66
C LYS A 750 -29.63 -13.85 -33.83
N ARG A 751 -28.68 -14.51 -34.49
CA ARG A 751 -28.65 -15.96 -34.63
C ARG A 751 -28.29 -16.62 -33.30
N MET A 752 -27.38 -16.01 -32.54
CA MET A 752 -27.02 -16.43 -31.20
C MET A 752 -28.20 -16.27 -30.24
N GLU A 753 -28.86 -15.12 -30.23
CA GLU A 753 -30.09 -14.89 -29.44
C GLU A 753 -31.20 -15.89 -29.83
N ALA A 754 -31.37 -16.20 -31.12
CA ALA A 754 -32.38 -17.14 -31.57
C ALA A 754 -32.11 -18.59 -31.13
N ILE A 755 -30.83 -19.03 -31.09
CA ILE A 755 -30.50 -20.41 -30.69
C ILE A 755 -30.50 -20.57 -29.17
N THR A 756 -29.97 -19.60 -28.42
CA THR A 756 -29.94 -19.64 -26.94
C THR A 756 -31.30 -19.28 -26.34
N GLY A 757 -32.08 -18.43 -26.99
CA GLY A 757 -33.28 -17.83 -26.43
C GLY A 757 -32.99 -16.75 -25.38
N ILE A 758 -31.72 -16.40 -25.17
CA ILE A 758 -31.28 -15.36 -24.24
C ILE A 758 -31.24 -14.03 -25.00
N PRO A 759 -31.83 -12.95 -24.46
CA PRO A 759 -31.87 -11.68 -25.15
C PRO A 759 -30.48 -11.06 -25.28
N MET A 760 -30.25 -10.31 -26.36
CA MET A 760 -28.96 -9.68 -26.66
C MET A 760 -28.43 -8.75 -25.56
N THR A 761 -29.32 -8.25 -24.69
CA THR A 761 -28.98 -7.42 -23.53
C THR A 761 -28.06 -8.13 -22.53
N ASN A 762 -28.10 -9.45 -22.46
CA ASN A 762 -27.26 -10.25 -21.56
C ASN A 762 -25.85 -10.53 -22.11
N TYR A 763 -25.55 -10.09 -23.34
CA TYR A 763 -24.31 -10.42 -24.02
C TYR A 763 -23.28 -9.32 -23.79
N GLU A 764 -22.05 -9.71 -23.44
CA GLU A 764 -20.89 -8.83 -23.57
C GLU A 764 -20.59 -8.52 -25.05
N SER A 765 -19.81 -7.47 -25.29
CA SER A 765 -19.20 -7.23 -26.61
C SER A 765 -18.38 -8.46 -27.03
N LEU A 766 -18.48 -8.86 -28.32
CA LEU A 766 -17.70 -9.98 -28.82
C LEU A 766 -16.20 -9.71 -28.66
N GLN A 767 -15.52 -10.57 -27.92
CA GLN A 767 -14.07 -10.52 -27.82
C GLN A 767 -13.44 -11.28 -28.99
N LEU A 768 -12.82 -10.55 -29.91
CA LEU A 768 -12.11 -11.10 -31.05
C LEU A 768 -10.69 -11.48 -30.61
N VAL A 769 -10.30 -12.74 -30.82
CA VAL A 769 -9.01 -13.28 -30.38
C VAL A 769 -8.19 -13.79 -31.56
N ARG A 770 -6.86 -13.59 -31.47
CA ARG A 770 -5.86 -14.02 -32.45
C ARG A 770 -4.71 -14.74 -31.75
N TYR A 771 -4.38 -15.93 -32.25
CA TYR A 771 -3.22 -16.72 -31.81
C TYR A 771 -2.28 -16.96 -32.98
N GLU A 772 -1.04 -16.51 -32.83
CA GLU A 772 0.09 -16.85 -33.69
C GLU A 772 0.72 -18.18 -33.28
N VAL A 773 1.65 -18.69 -34.11
CA VAL A 773 2.40 -19.91 -33.82
C VAL A 773 3.07 -19.81 -32.45
N GLY A 774 2.81 -20.81 -31.59
CA GLY A 774 3.31 -20.90 -30.22
C GLY A 774 2.47 -20.16 -29.18
N GLN A 775 1.49 -19.34 -29.56
CA GLN A 775 0.58 -18.71 -28.61
C GLN A 775 -0.51 -19.67 -28.15
N PHE A 776 -0.87 -19.57 -26.87
CA PHE A 776 -1.81 -20.41 -26.13
C PHE A 776 -2.54 -19.60 -25.06
N TYR A 777 -3.53 -20.21 -24.43
CA TYR A 777 -4.12 -19.77 -23.17
C TYR A 777 -4.23 -20.98 -22.25
N LYS A 778 -3.57 -20.95 -21.09
CA LYS A 778 -3.63 -22.04 -20.10
C LYS A 778 -5.06 -22.28 -19.59
N GLN A 779 -5.21 -23.36 -18.84
CA GLN A 779 -6.47 -23.76 -18.22
C GLN A 779 -7.06 -22.62 -17.38
N HIS A 780 -8.30 -22.27 -17.67
CA HIS A 780 -9.08 -21.25 -16.98
C HIS A 780 -10.57 -21.62 -17.04
N HIS A 781 -11.39 -20.79 -16.40
CA HIS A 781 -12.83 -20.91 -16.38
C HIS A 781 -13.46 -19.56 -16.81
N ASP A 782 -14.62 -19.61 -17.49
CA ASP A 782 -15.31 -18.40 -17.96
C ASP A 782 -16.24 -17.77 -16.89
N TYR A 783 -16.71 -18.58 -15.94
CA TYR A 783 -17.24 -18.11 -14.65
C TYR A 783 -16.26 -17.17 -13.94
N SER A 784 -16.79 -16.17 -13.25
CA SER A 784 -15.99 -15.14 -12.58
C SER A 784 -16.59 -14.80 -11.22
N ASP A 785 -15.84 -15.06 -10.15
CA ASP A 785 -16.22 -14.73 -8.76
C ASP A 785 -16.38 -13.22 -8.57
N THR A 786 -15.65 -12.40 -9.34
CA THR A 786 -15.72 -10.93 -9.25
C THR A 786 -17.06 -10.36 -9.73
N MET A 787 -17.88 -11.19 -10.38
CA MET A 787 -19.23 -10.83 -10.83
C MET A 787 -20.30 -11.22 -9.81
N GLU A 788 -19.93 -11.88 -8.72
CA GLU A 788 -20.84 -12.21 -7.63
C GLU A 788 -21.43 -10.92 -7.03
N GLY A 789 -22.74 -10.90 -6.85
CA GLY A 789 -23.43 -9.73 -6.30
C GLY A 789 -23.47 -8.49 -7.22
N THR A 790 -23.08 -8.61 -8.49
CA THR A 790 -23.28 -7.56 -9.52
C THR A 790 -24.65 -7.67 -10.18
N VAL A 791 -25.15 -6.56 -10.74
CA VAL A 791 -26.45 -6.54 -11.46
C VAL A 791 -26.48 -7.56 -12.61
N PRO A 792 -25.47 -7.66 -13.49
CA PRO A 792 -25.47 -8.68 -14.55
C PRO A 792 -25.32 -10.12 -14.02
N GLY A 793 -24.69 -10.30 -12.86
CA GLY A 793 -24.36 -11.61 -12.31
C GLY A 793 -23.29 -12.36 -13.12
N HIS A 794 -23.08 -13.63 -12.80
CA HIS A 794 -22.06 -14.46 -13.45
C HIS A 794 -22.33 -14.67 -14.95
N ARG A 795 -21.26 -14.96 -15.69
CA ARG A 795 -21.34 -15.52 -17.03
C ARG A 795 -21.86 -16.95 -16.91
N ILE A 796 -23.01 -17.23 -17.52
CA ILE A 796 -23.69 -18.52 -17.41
C ILE A 796 -23.45 -19.41 -18.64
N LEU A 797 -23.13 -18.81 -19.78
CA LEU A 797 -22.97 -19.52 -21.05
C LEU A 797 -21.88 -18.87 -21.90
N THR A 798 -21.02 -19.70 -22.47
CA THR A 798 -20.01 -19.27 -23.45
C THR A 798 -20.37 -19.78 -24.83
N PHE A 799 -20.25 -18.89 -25.81
CA PHE A 799 -20.45 -19.18 -27.23
C PHE A 799 -19.17 -18.82 -28.00
N PHE A 800 -18.33 -19.81 -28.27
CA PHE A 800 -17.04 -19.63 -28.94
C PHE A 800 -17.15 -19.91 -30.43
N MET A 801 -16.82 -18.95 -31.28
CA MET A 801 -16.87 -19.09 -32.74
C MET A 801 -15.47 -19.19 -33.34
N TYR A 802 -15.25 -20.18 -34.21
CA TYR A 802 -14.01 -20.33 -34.97
C TYR A 802 -14.12 -19.65 -36.33
N MET A 803 -13.24 -18.68 -36.61
CA MET A 803 -13.35 -17.85 -37.83
C MET A 803 -12.44 -18.31 -38.98
N ASN A 804 -11.57 -19.30 -38.74
CA ASN A 804 -10.76 -19.93 -39.77
C ASN A 804 -10.36 -21.37 -39.39
N ASP A 805 -9.98 -22.15 -40.40
CA ASP A 805 -9.31 -23.42 -40.17
C ASP A 805 -7.86 -23.17 -39.73
N VAL A 806 -7.40 -23.93 -38.75
CA VAL A 806 -6.01 -23.93 -38.27
C VAL A 806 -5.29 -25.13 -38.87
N GLU A 807 -4.06 -24.95 -39.37
CA GLU A 807 -3.35 -26.04 -40.05
C GLU A 807 -2.92 -27.15 -39.08
N GLU A 808 -2.44 -26.78 -37.89
CA GLU A 808 -1.99 -27.71 -36.83
C GLU A 808 -2.04 -27.02 -35.45
N GLY A 809 -2.50 -27.72 -34.42
CA GLY A 809 -2.68 -27.18 -33.07
C GLY A 809 -3.92 -26.26 -32.92
N GLY A 810 -3.92 -25.40 -31.91
CA GLY A 810 -4.96 -24.38 -31.72
C GLY A 810 -6.31 -24.87 -31.19
N GLY A 811 -6.45 -26.15 -30.84
CA GLY A 811 -7.69 -26.73 -30.29
C GLY A 811 -8.10 -26.12 -28.96
N THR A 812 -9.41 -26.13 -28.66
CA THR A 812 -9.93 -25.81 -27.33
C THR A 812 -10.09 -27.12 -26.56
N LYS A 813 -9.33 -27.31 -25.48
CA LYS A 813 -9.27 -28.56 -24.72
C LYS A 813 -10.00 -28.41 -23.39
N PHE A 814 -10.91 -29.35 -23.12
CA PHE A 814 -11.63 -29.51 -21.86
C PHE A 814 -10.99 -30.70 -21.15
N GLN A 815 -10.19 -30.43 -20.11
CA GLN A 815 -9.29 -31.44 -19.56
C GLN A 815 -10.06 -32.58 -18.88
N ASP A 816 -11.09 -32.24 -18.11
CA ASP A 816 -11.86 -33.20 -17.32
C ASP A 816 -12.81 -34.05 -18.17
N LEU A 817 -13.10 -33.59 -19.40
CA LEU A 817 -13.90 -34.33 -20.40
C LEU A 817 -13.04 -35.12 -21.41
N ASP A 818 -11.71 -35.03 -21.31
CA ASP A 818 -10.75 -35.57 -22.30
C ASP A 818 -11.14 -35.23 -23.76
N TYR A 819 -11.65 -34.01 -23.97
CA TYR A 819 -12.16 -33.57 -25.27
C TYR A 819 -11.38 -32.38 -25.81
N ILE A 820 -11.13 -32.39 -27.13
CA ILE A 820 -10.47 -31.29 -27.84
C ILE A 820 -11.32 -30.90 -29.05
N ALA A 821 -11.93 -29.72 -28.99
CA ALA A 821 -12.58 -29.10 -30.13
C ALA A 821 -11.53 -28.54 -31.09
N GLN A 822 -11.50 -29.06 -32.32
CA GLN A 822 -10.58 -28.57 -33.35
C GLN A 822 -11.17 -27.35 -34.07
N PRO A 823 -10.36 -26.29 -34.33
CA PRO A 823 -10.85 -25.10 -35.03
C PRO A 823 -11.28 -25.45 -36.44
N ARG A 824 -12.57 -25.28 -36.74
CA ARG A 824 -13.12 -25.41 -38.09
C ARG A 824 -13.78 -24.11 -38.48
N LYS A 825 -13.45 -23.58 -39.66
CA LYS A 825 -14.00 -22.29 -40.09
C LYS A 825 -15.54 -22.33 -40.06
N GLY A 826 -16.12 -21.38 -39.34
CA GLY A 826 -17.54 -21.18 -39.22
C GLY A 826 -18.25 -22.12 -38.25
N SER A 827 -17.54 -22.96 -37.51
CA SER A 827 -18.15 -23.70 -36.40
C SER A 827 -18.23 -22.86 -35.14
N ALA A 828 -19.18 -23.21 -34.26
CA ALA A 828 -19.31 -22.64 -32.93
C ALA A 828 -19.40 -23.73 -31.86
N LEU A 829 -18.71 -23.54 -30.74
CA LEU A 829 -18.77 -24.39 -29.56
C LEU A 829 -19.54 -23.65 -28.47
N ILE A 830 -20.52 -24.33 -27.87
CA ILE A 830 -21.43 -23.76 -26.87
C ILE A 830 -21.36 -24.63 -25.62
N TRP A 831 -21.07 -24.04 -24.47
CA TRP A 831 -21.02 -24.72 -23.17
C TRP A 831 -21.44 -23.78 -22.03
N PRO A 832 -22.02 -24.32 -20.94
CA PRO A 832 -22.36 -23.55 -19.76
C PRO A 832 -21.13 -23.28 -18.90
N SER A 833 -21.17 -22.21 -18.12
CA SER A 833 -20.16 -21.92 -17.08
C SER A 833 -20.68 -22.21 -15.66
N VAL A 834 -21.98 -22.49 -15.53
CA VAL A 834 -22.65 -22.76 -14.27
C VAL A 834 -23.46 -24.04 -14.38
N THR A 835 -23.81 -24.62 -13.23
CA THR A 835 -24.66 -25.81 -13.19
C THR A 835 -26.11 -25.48 -13.53
N ASP A 836 -26.86 -26.46 -14.05
CA ASP A 836 -28.28 -26.29 -14.38
C ASP A 836 -29.19 -26.32 -13.14
N GLU A 837 -28.78 -27.00 -12.07
CA GLU A 837 -29.53 -27.06 -10.80
C GLU A 837 -29.38 -25.78 -9.98
N GLU A 838 -28.20 -25.16 -10.06
CA GLU A 838 -27.88 -23.90 -9.39
C GLU A 838 -27.16 -22.97 -10.38
N VAL A 839 -27.93 -22.09 -11.04
CA VAL A 839 -27.49 -21.20 -12.14
C VAL A 839 -26.53 -20.08 -11.72
N GLU A 840 -26.18 -20.00 -10.45
CA GLU A 840 -25.12 -19.12 -9.92
C GLU A 840 -23.89 -19.92 -9.43
N THR A 841 -23.93 -21.25 -9.46
CA THR A 841 -22.84 -22.13 -9.03
C THR A 841 -22.00 -22.57 -10.23
N MET A 842 -20.68 -22.38 -10.18
CA MET A 842 -19.74 -22.75 -11.24
C MET A 842 -19.78 -24.24 -11.62
N ASP A 843 -19.68 -24.56 -12.91
CA ASP A 843 -19.56 -25.95 -13.40
C ASP A 843 -18.09 -26.36 -13.65
N GLU A 844 -17.51 -27.07 -12.68
CA GLU A 844 -16.11 -27.50 -12.70
C GLU A 844 -15.72 -28.34 -13.93
N TRP A 845 -16.66 -28.98 -14.64
CA TRP A 845 -16.34 -29.77 -15.83
C TRP A 845 -15.86 -28.91 -17.01
N THR A 846 -16.09 -27.61 -16.96
CA THR A 846 -15.88 -26.71 -18.09
C THR A 846 -14.58 -25.90 -18.04
N TYR A 847 -13.67 -26.25 -17.12
CA TYR A 847 -12.28 -25.79 -17.18
C TYR A 847 -11.66 -26.15 -18.54
N HIS A 848 -11.16 -25.12 -19.23
CA HIS A 848 -10.69 -25.27 -20.60
C HIS A 848 -9.43 -24.46 -20.89
N GLU A 849 -8.68 -24.88 -21.90
CA GLU A 849 -7.47 -24.21 -22.37
C GLU A 849 -7.47 -24.08 -23.90
N ALA A 850 -6.83 -23.03 -24.40
CA ALA A 850 -6.53 -22.91 -25.82
C ALA A 850 -5.13 -23.46 -26.08
N LEU A 851 -5.05 -24.63 -26.72
CA LEU A 851 -3.80 -25.27 -27.09
C LEU A 851 -2.99 -24.40 -28.03
N ALA A 852 -1.66 -24.54 -27.96
CA ALA A 852 -0.76 -23.76 -28.78
C ALA A 852 -1.02 -23.98 -30.28
N VAL A 853 -0.98 -22.91 -31.07
CA VAL A 853 -0.99 -23.04 -32.54
C VAL A 853 0.38 -23.57 -32.97
N GLU A 854 0.43 -24.74 -33.59
CA GLU A 854 1.68 -25.33 -34.08
C GLU A 854 1.98 -24.87 -35.50
N LYS A 855 0.93 -24.67 -36.31
CA LYS A 855 1.05 -24.19 -37.68
C LYS A 855 -0.17 -23.39 -38.13
N GLY A 856 0.08 -22.27 -38.80
CA GLY A 856 -0.94 -21.35 -39.27
C GLY A 856 -1.20 -20.22 -38.27
N ILE A 857 -2.44 -19.75 -38.22
CA ILE A 857 -2.94 -18.70 -37.32
C ILE A 857 -4.35 -19.08 -36.89
N LYS A 858 -4.76 -18.79 -35.66
CA LYS A 858 -6.13 -19.00 -35.17
C LYS A 858 -6.80 -17.65 -34.95
N PHE A 859 -8.00 -17.49 -35.50
CA PHE A 859 -8.94 -16.43 -35.19
C PHE A 859 -10.20 -17.04 -34.56
N GLY A 860 -10.64 -16.45 -33.46
CA GLY A 860 -11.88 -16.83 -32.80
C GLY A 860 -12.60 -15.63 -32.21
N ALA A 861 -13.85 -15.82 -31.81
CA ALA A 861 -14.63 -14.81 -31.12
C ALA A 861 -15.35 -15.44 -29.91
N ASN A 862 -15.16 -14.86 -28.73
CA ASN A 862 -15.93 -15.19 -27.53
C ASN A 862 -17.18 -14.32 -27.48
N ALA A 863 -18.32 -14.94 -27.20
CA ALA A 863 -19.45 -14.25 -26.61
C ALA A 863 -19.71 -14.84 -25.23
N TRP A 864 -19.54 -14.02 -24.21
CA TRP A 864 -19.92 -14.33 -22.84
C TRP A 864 -21.32 -13.79 -22.57
N ILE A 865 -22.15 -14.62 -21.95
CA ILE A 865 -23.56 -14.33 -21.74
C ILE A 865 -23.86 -14.42 -20.25
N HIS A 866 -24.42 -13.35 -19.69
CA HIS A 866 -24.71 -13.18 -18.28
C HIS A 866 -26.10 -13.68 -17.89
N LEU A 867 -26.27 -13.98 -16.59
CA LEU A 867 -27.56 -14.36 -16.01
C LEU A 867 -28.62 -13.28 -16.15
N ARG A 868 -28.22 -12.00 -16.05
CA ARG A 868 -29.11 -10.83 -16.12
C ARG A 868 -28.62 -9.83 -17.18
N ASP A 869 -29.39 -8.75 -17.34
CA ASP A 869 -29.09 -7.70 -18.32
C ASP A 869 -27.71 -7.08 -18.06
N TYR A 870 -26.80 -7.25 -19.02
CA TYR A 870 -25.43 -6.74 -18.99
C TYR A 870 -25.35 -5.34 -19.62
N GLN A 871 -26.01 -5.13 -20.75
CA GLN A 871 -25.92 -3.89 -21.53
C GLN A 871 -26.78 -2.76 -20.96
N GLY A 872 -27.87 -3.10 -20.29
CA GLY A 872 -28.79 -2.19 -19.62
C GLY A 872 -28.49 -2.02 -18.13
N ALA A 873 -27.46 -2.69 -17.61
CA ALA A 873 -26.97 -2.43 -16.26
C ALA A 873 -26.62 -0.93 -16.14
N PRO A 874 -27.17 -0.20 -15.15
CA PRO A 874 -26.90 1.22 -15.02
C PRO A 874 -25.39 1.47 -14.94
N GLU A 875 -24.85 2.41 -15.72
CA GLU A 875 -23.40 2.72 -15.77
C GLU A 875 -22.80 3.12 -14.41
N TYR A 876 -23.67 3.45 -13.45
CA TYR A 876 -23.33 3.84 -12.08
C TYR A 876 -23.81 2.82 -11.04
N CYS A 877 -24.21 1.65 -11.51
CA CYS A 877 -23.91 0.38 -10.88
C CYS A 877 -22.46 0.03 -11.21
#